data_AF-A0A4Q7RPF8-F1
#
_entry.id   AF-A0A4Q7RPF8-F1
#
_cell.length_a   1.000
_cell.length_b   1.000
_cell.length_c   1.000
_cell.angle_alpha   90.00
_cell.angle_beta   90.00
_cell.angle_gamma   90.00
#
_symmetry.space_group_name_H-M   'P 1'
#
loop_
_entity.id
_entity.type
_entity.pdbx_description
1 polymer ?
#
loop_
_entity_poly.entity_id
_entity_poly.type
_entity_poly.pdbx_seq_one_letter_code
_entity_poly.pdbx_strand_id
1 'polypeptide(L)'
;MAIKSAHWRTATAVAVAFTLFGCGGDDNPPQSTGPGPSTPPPTTTPTAETFRMAGLVYGAPVTGTDASGGQAVQASVMTQNGIQTLSAPAASADAVAAIRATLVPGNLVDWIPGASAGTVTVPADPAQTFNVILAKGNSSNAQFNLAKYGASVSRYQDRPGPMVAAGWVYGKGAGTITVGDGNMVLADMSGRPYSAPIKRYEETYNLADDVKVFNVNTANYAQSTVSDFASIPVTADYYYGTTSRQAAYLVFDKSYPNAASAKVVAIWYFTPKSTTDGKPVWEVPTLSPLLASKGNDPITGQPYGSINATSPTNAPYSRSTEPFEMVKDTMYYVGDNEVASYVLKADMGTPGDSSDDKIIKVDAGWPNSGYQYWKNMELLGLDPRAVTDIFLTHGHLDHYGTIVEQLRMMDNAGKPIKLWGSREDVVGVSADLQGNNWSLAGALPASETVIRARTTNFYEYDKWYDFGNVQIMVIWAPGHTPGTTNMLFRVKNPGDGKFYTFGYHGGYGVNGLEKPTAANGWLRLGFQHGFSYLQNMIDVDFVSPQHTNQYPIVEVYQALKAYNRDPANAGRPLTMLDALASRVFDSAKVGGVGVMSEFENQLEKRRSVISYAASDTANPNYRSIETSGPFKPGREAGLTSVSATILDGGRIIQGFNAAQNKNPAIPLLANGVSSASDTFTNDPTGFYVQVYVDVKDAGYKGYLPEGLVQFSPGLGTSVTYKGGPVESIHAARGTFHPPEVLRTQRLGSLADAQAVLATISKGKAVTLSLTPASEIVVPADVTQTFQ
;
A
#
# COMPACT_ATOMS: atom_id res chain seq x y z
N MET A 1 -25.18 -43.44 -17.48
CA MET A 1 -24.60 -44.73 -17.92
C MET A 1 -23.14 -44.71 -17.49
N ALA A 2 -22.76 -45.25 -16.34
CA ALA A 2 -22.73 -46.64 -15.88
C ALA A 2 -21.28 -47.18 -15.88
N ILE A 3 -20.66 -47.14 -14.68
CA ILE A 3 -19.98 -48.26 -13.99
C ILE A 3 -18.65 -48.76 -14.65
N LYS A 4 -17.49 -48.84 -13.97
CA LYS A 4 -17.19 -49.72 -12.84
C LYS A 4 -15.82 -49.46 -12.20
N SER A 5 -15.76 -49.72 -10.90
CA SER A 5 -14.63 -49.78 -9.97
C SER A 5 -13.83 -51.10 -10.02
N ALA A 6 -12.59 -51.08 -9.51
CA ALA A 6 -11.85 -52.21 -8.90
C ALA A 6 -10.67 -51.63 -8.08
N HIS A 7 -10.67 -51.69 -6.75
CA HIS A 7 -10.29 -52.77 -5.82
C HIS A 7 -8.81 -52.74 -5.34
N TRP A 8 -8.70 -52.84 -4.01
CA TRP A 8 -7.53 -52.89 -3.12
C TRP A 8 -6.41 -53.88 -3.49
N ARG A 9 -5.20 -53.60 -2.99
CA ARG A 9 -4.35 -54.57 -2.25
C ARG A 9 -3.27 -53.89 -1.41
N THR A 10 -2.99 -54.54 -0.29
CA THR A 10 -2.13 -54.22 0.86
C THR A 10 -0.70 -54.80 0.74
N ALA A 11 0.18 -54.30 1.63
CA ALA A 11 1.50 -54.82 2.06
C ALA A 11 2.67 -54.61 1.07
N THR A 12 3.92 -54.34 1.47
CA THR A 12 4.68 -54.83 2.65
C THR A 12 5.89 -53.93 2.91
N ALA A 13 6.25 -53.74 4.18
CA ALA A 13 7.49 -53.12 4.64
C ALA A 13 8.70 -54.05 4.44
N VAL A 14 9.86 -53.50 4.05
CA VAL A 14 11.15 -54.20 4.17
C VAL A 14 12.19 -53.19 4.68
N ALA A 15 12.71 -53.48 5.86
CA ALA A 15 13.90 -52.88 6.43
C ALA A 15 15.16 -53.58 5.87
N VAL A 16 16.22 -52.82 5.56
CA VAL A 16 17.56 -53.37 5.39
C VAL A 16 18.55 -52.44 6.08
N ALA A 17 19.23 -53.00 7.07
CA ALA A 17 20.43 -52.46 7.70
C ALA A 17 21.67 -52.99 6.98
N PHE A 18 22.74 -52.19 6.89
CA PHE A 18 24.09 -52.70 6.63
C PHE A 18 25.14 -51.91 7.41
N THR A 19 26.00 -52.66 8.09
CA THR A 19 27.16 -52.22 8.86
C THR A 19 28.47 -52.55 8.11
N LEU A 20 29.35 -51.54 8.07
CA LEU A 20 30.82 -51.51 8.29
C LEU A 20 31.83 -52.36 7.50
N PHE A 21 32.92 -51.64 7.13
CA PHE A 21 34.38 -51.90 7.06
C PHE A 21 34.94 -51.39 5.71
N GLY A 22 36.05 -50.65 5.57
CA GLY A 22 37.14 -50.23 6.45
C GLY A 22 38.47 -50.22 5.65
N CYS A 23 39.39 -49.29 6.00
CA CYS A 23 40.79 -49.08 5.53
C CYS A 23 40.98 -48.16 4.30
N GLY A 24 41.86 -47.15 4.24
CA GLY A 24 42.91 -46.63 5.15
C GLY A 24 44.02 -45.98 4.30
N GLY A 25 44.56 -44.82 4.68
CA GLY A 25 45.72 -44.18 4.04
C GLY A 25 45.90 -42.70 4.41
N ASP A 26 46.98 -42.40 5.11
CA ASP A 26 47.30 -41.20 5.90
C ASP A 26 47.78 -39.97 5.10
N ASP A 27 47.50 -38.76 5.62
CA ASP A 27 48.44 -37.62 5.73
C ASP A 27 47.81 -36.50 6.61
N ASN A 28 48.55 -36.02 7.62
CA ASN A 28 48.17 -35.06 8.68
C ASN A 28 48.90 -33.69 8.47
N PRO A 29 48.62 -32.59 9.23
CA PRO A 29 47.39 -32.01 9.81
C PRO A 29 47.32 -30.45 9.52
N PRO A 30 46.44 -29.57 10.10
CA PRO A 30 46.35 -29.26 11.54
C PRO A 30 44.91 -29.06 12.12
N GLN A 31 44.75 -29.55 13.35
CA GLN A 31 43.86 -29.12 14.45
C GLN A 31 42.57 -28.33 14.13
N SER A 32 41.43 -29.04 14.13
CA SER A 32 40.11 -28.48 14.46
C SER A 32 39.52 -29.22 15.66
N THR A 33 39.19 -28.52 16.73
CA THR A 33 38.52 -29.06 17.92
C THR A 33 37.06 -29.36 17.61
N GLY A 34 36.73 -30.64 17.48
CA GLY A 34 35.35 -31.14 17.40
C GLY A 34 34.67 -31.26 18.77
N PRO A 35 33.33 -31.37 18.79
CA PRO A 35 32.49 -31.31 19.99
C PRO A 35 32.42 -32.66 20.72
N GLY A 36 32.30 -32.62 22.06
CA GLY A 36 32.11 -33.79 22.91
C GLY A 36 30.70 -34.40 22.82
N PRO A 37 30.49 -35.60 23.40
CA PRO A 37 29.28 -36.39 23.20
C PRO A 37 28.05 -35.75 23.85
N SER A 38 26.97 -35.66 23.08
CA SER A 38 25.67 -35.16 23.50
C SER A 38 25.00 -36.12 24.49
N THR A 39 24.86 -35.69 25.73
CA THR A 39 23.86 -36.21 26.67
C THR A 39 22.46 -35.92 26.15
N PRO A 40 21.49 -36.86 26.26
CA PRO A 40 20.10 -36.56 25.92
C PRO A 40 19.59 -35.47 26.89
N PRO A 41 18.84 -34.47 26.39
CA PRO A 41 18.32 -33.44 27.27
C PRO A 41 17.36 -34.08 28.28
N PRO A 42 17.36 -33.62 29.54
CA PRO A 42 16.39 -34.11 30.50
C PRO A 42 15.00 -33.77 29.99
N THR A 43 14.12 -34.77 29.94
CA THR A 43 12.68 -34.59 29.75
C THR A 43 12.14 -33.76 30.91
N THR A 44 12.15 -32.45 30.76
CA THR A 44 11.44 -31.52 31.61
C THR A 44 9.95 -31.67 31.30
N THR A 45 9.18 -32.16 32.27
CA THR A 45 7.72 -32.02 32.31
C THR A 45 7.35 -30.56 31.97
N PRO A 46 6.38 -30.30 31.08
CA PRO A 46 6.02 -28.93 30.73
C PRO A 46 5.47 -28.22 31.97
N THR A 47 6.25 -27.28 32.51
CA THR A 47 5.71 -26.24 33.38
C THR A 47 4.60 -25.53 32.62
N ALA A 48 3.46 -25.24 33.27
CA ALA A 48 2.32 -24.56 32.65
C ALA A 48 2.78 -23.34 31.83
N GLU A 49 2.80 -23.50 30.51
CA GLU A 49 3.42 -22.56 29.58
C GLU A 49 2.66 -21.22 29.59
N THR A 50 3.38 -20.13 29.92
CA THR A 50 2.88 -18.77 30.06
C THR A 50 2.41 -18.22 28.70
N PHE A 51 1.18 -17.73 28.61
CA PHE A 51 0.71 -16.93 27.47
C PHE A 51 0.96 -15.43 27.75
N ARG A 52 1.09 -14.61 26.70
CA ARG A 52 1.11 -13.15 26.88
C ARG A 52 -0.23 -12.69 27.45
N MET A 53 -0.19 -11.96 28.54
CA MET A 53 -1.36 -11.28 29.08
C MET A 53 -1.55 -9.92 28.39
N ALA A 54 -2.78 -9.43 28.39
CA ALA A 54 -3.12 -8.11 27.86
C ALA A 54 -3.99 -7.31 28.83
N GLY A 55 -3.90 -5.99 28.74
CA GLY A 55 -4.62 -5.09 29.63
C GLY A 55 -4.44 -3.62 29.26
N LEU A 56 -5.36 -2.78 29.71
CA LEU A 56 -5.37 -1.35 29.40
C LEU A 56 -4.70 -0.55 30.52
N VAL A 57 -3.69 0.24 30.16
CA VAL A 57 -3.00 1.16 31.07
C VAL A 57 -3.94 2.31 31.40
N TYR A 58 -4.18 2.59 32.68
CA TYR A 58 -5.06 3.69 33.12
C TYR A 58 -4.39 4.68 34.07
N GLY A 59 -3.18 4.37 34.57
CA GLY A 59 -2.38 5.26 35.40
C GLY A 59 -1.04 5.57 34.74
N ALA A 60 -0.49 6.76 35.00
CA ALA A 60 0.87 7.08 34.57
C ALA A 60 1.87 6.12 35.24
N PRO A 61 2.90 5.64 34.50
CA PRO A 61 3.86 4.71 35.07
C PRO A 61 4.75 5.44 36.09
N VAL A 62 4.96 4.82 37.25
CA VAL A 62 5.82 5.34 38.31
C VAL A 62 7.12 4.57 38.36
N THR A 63 8.21 5.24 38.73
CA THR A 63 9.52 4.63 38.93
C THR A 63 9.80 4.54 40.44
N GLY A 64 10.16 3.35 40.90
CA GLY A 64 10.62 3.12 42.27
C GLY A 64 11.96 2.40 42.28
N THR A 65 12.63 2.36 43.42
CA THR A 65 13.81 1.51 43.62
C THR A 65 13.35 0.20 44.25
N ASP A 66 13.70 -0.93 43.65
CA ASP A 66 13.42 -2.25 44.23
C ASP A 66 14.32 -2.54 45.44
N ALA A 67 14.02 -3.64 46.14
CA ALA A 67 14.73 -4.04 47.36
C ALA A 67 16.23 -4.34 47.15
N SER A 68 16.66 -4.54 45.89
CA SER A 68 18.05 -4.77 45.49
C SER A 68 18.77 -3.51 45.00
N GLY A 69 18.13 -2.34 45.03
CA GLY A 69 18.71 -1.09 44.55
C GLY A 69 18.55 -0.86 43.04
N GLY A 70 17.87 -1.76 42.31
CA GLY A 70 17.52 -1.61 40.90
C GLY A 70 16.34 -0.66 40.70
N GLN A 71 16.23 -0.02 39.53
CA GLN A 71 15.05 0.79 39.22
C GLN A 71 13.92 -0.10 38.70
N ALA A 72 12.70 0.07 39.20
CA ALA A 72 11.53 -0.66 38.73
C ALA A 72 10.51 0.32 38.15
N VAL A 73 9.92 -0.05 37.02
CA VAL A 73 8.78 0.66 36.43
C VAL A 73 7.51 -0.05 36.89
N GLN A 74 6.58 0.69 37.48
CA GLN A 74 5.27 0.17 37.86
C GLN A 74 4.17 0.82 37.03
N ALA A 75 3.21 0.03 36.58
CA ALA A 75 2.06 0.48 35.78
C ALA A 75 0.76 -0.07 36.35
N SER A 76 -0.25 0.79 36.45
CA SER A 76 -1.60 0.37 36.81
C SER A 76 -2.39 -0.01 35.55
N VAL A 77 -2.85 -1.26 35.51
CA VAL A 77 -3.43 -1.89 34.32
C VAL A 77 -4.75 -2.57 34.68
N MET A 78 -5.76 -2.41 33.83
CA MET A 78 -7.03 -3.13 33.91
C MET A 78 -6.94 -4.40 33.06
N THR A 79 -7.19 -5.57 33.66
CA THR A 79 -6.96 -6.88 33.04
C THR A 79 -8.17 -7.81 33.19
N GLN A 80 -8.13 -8.98 32.56
CA GLN A 80 -9.11 -10.05 32.79
C GLN A 80 -9.18 -10.54 34.26
N ASN A 81 -8.15 -10.26 35.06
CA ASN A 81 -8.08 -10.59 36.48
C ASN A 81 -8.46 -9.40 37.38
N GLY A 82 -8.99 -8.31 36.82
CA GLY A 82 -9.25 -7.07 37.53
C GLY A 82 -8.14 -6.04 37.40
N ILE A 83 -8.16 -5.03 38.28
CA ILE A 83 -7.14 -3.98 38.36
C ILE A 83 -5.88 -4.56 38.98
N GLN A 84 -4.74 -4.37 38.32
CA GLN A 84 -3.43 -4.83 38.78
C GLN A 84 -2.40 -3.71 38.70
N THR A 85 -1.41 -3.76 39.59
CA THR A 85 -0.17 -3.02 39.44
C THR A 85 0.89 -3.99 38.94
N LEU A 86 1.40 -3.74 37.74
CA LEU A 86 2.46 -4.52 37.12
C LEU A 86 3.80 -3.86 37.41
N SER A 87 4.80 -4.64 37.78
CA SER A 87 6.17 -4.17 38.04
C SER A 87 7.16 -4.84 37.08
N ALA A 88 7.91 -4.02 36.34
CA ALA A 88 8.99 -4.43 35.45
C ALA A 88 10.33 -3.95 36.03
N PRO A 89 11.23 -4.86 36.43
CA PRO A 89 12.56 -4.50 36.94
C PRO A 89 13.49 -4.06 35.78
N ALA A 90 14.19 -2.94 35.93
CA ALA A 90 15.08 -2.38 34.92
C ALA A 90 16.39 -1.87 35.51
N ALA A 91 17.52 -2.31 34.97
CA ALA A 91 18.84 -2.01 35.54
C ALA A 91 19.40 -0.64 35.11
N SER A 92 19.02 -0.11 33.94
CA SER A 92 19.57 1.15 33.38
C SER A 92 18.49 2.21 33.16
N ALA A 93 18.91 3.48 33.18
CA ALA A 93 18.01 4.61 32.91
C ALA A 93 17.38 4.55 31.51
N ASP A 94 18.14 4.09 30.51
CA ASP A 94 17.65 3.92 29.14
C ASP A 94 16.58 2.82 29.04
N ALA A 95 16.77 1.70 29.73
CA ALA A 95 15.77 0.64 29.80
C ALA A 95 14.49 1.12 30.50
N VAL A 96 14.63 1.89 31.59
CA VAL A 96 13.50 2.52 32.27
C VAL A 96 12.75 3.47 31.32
N ALA A 97 13.47 4.30 30.57
CA ALA A 97 12.86 5.23 29.60
C ALA A 97 12.12 4.48 28.49
N ALA A 98 12.73 3.42 27.92
CA ALA A 98 12.13 2.60 26.87
C ALA A 98 10.86 1.89 27.34
N ILE A 99 10.87 1.29 28.54
CA ILE A 99 9.69 0.63 29.13
C ILE A 99 8.58 1.66 29.40
N ARG A 100 8.92 2.84 29.93
CA ARG A 100 7.93 3.88 30.22
C ARG A 100 7.26 4.45 28.96
N ALA A 101 7.99 4.49 27.85
CA ALA A 101 7.48 5.05 26.60
C ALA A 101 6.26 4.29 26.04
N THR A 102 6.11 2.99 26.35
CA THR A 102 4.98 2.18 25.86
C THR A 102 3.78 2.18 26.81
N LEU A 103 4.00 2.48 28.09
CA LEU A 103 3.01 2.49 29.18
C LEU A 103 2.24 3.81 29.29
N VAL A 104 1.63 4.25 28.18
CA VAL A 104 0.83 5.48 28.16
C VAL A 104 -0.62 5.16 28.54
N PRO A 105 -1.28 5.94 29.43
CA PRO A 105 -2.70 5.77 29.71
C PRO A 105 -3.55 5.77 28.44
N GLY A 106 -4.43 4.77 28.32
CA GLY A 106 -5.23 4.50 27.12
C GLY A 106 -4.60 3.50 26.15
N ASN A 107 -3.33 3.12 26.33
CA ASN A 107 -2.76 2.02 25.56
C ASN A 107 -3.27 0.68 26.10
N LEU A 108 -3.77 -0.16 25.20
CA LEU A 108 -3.91 -1.59 25.42
C LEU A 108 -2.54 -2.22 25.12
N VAL A 109 -1.94 -2.85 26.12
CA VAL A 109 -0.60 -3.44 26.01
C VAL A 109 -0.63 -4.94 26.28
N ASP A 110 0.30 -5.68 25.65
CA ASP A 110 0.62 -7.05 26.04
C ASP A 110 1.94 -7.13 26.82
N TRP A 111 2.09 -8.18 27.63
CA TRP A 111 3.33 -8.50 28.32
C TRP A 111 3.46 -9.99 28.61
N ILE A 112 4.67 -10.42 28.99
CA ILE A 112 4.94 -11.76 29.51
C ILE A 112 4.88 -11.70 31.04
N PRO A 113 3.99 -12.48 31.70
CA PRO A 113 3.94 -12.53 33.15
C PRO A 113 5.25 -13.03 33.77
N GLY A 114 5.70 -12.38 34.84
CA GLY A 114 6.85 -12.81 35.63
C GLY A 114 6.54 -13.96 36.59
N ALA A 115 7.57 -14.42 37.31
CA ALA A 115 7.46 -15.56 38.23
C ALA A 115 6.52 -15.31 39.43
N SER A 116 6.29 -14.05 39.79
CA SER A 116 5.40 -13.64 40.87
C SER A 116 4.21 -12.85 40.34
N ALA A 117 3.06 -12.95 41.01
CA ALA A 117 1.88 -12.16 40.65
C ALA A 117 2.21 -10.66 40.64
N GLY A 118 1.78 -9.96 39.58
CA GLY A 118 2.05 -8.53 39.40
C GLY A 118 3.46 -8.19 38.92
N THR A 119 4.31 -9.18 38.60
CA THR A 119 5.63 -8.93 37.99
C THR A 119 5.62 -9.23 36.49
N VAL A 120 6.54 -8.62 35.75
CA VAL A 120 6.66 -8.75 34.28
C VAL A 120 8.08 -9.17 33.91
N THR A 121 8.19 -10.04 32.90
CA THR A 121 9.48 -10.39 32.31
C THR A 121 9.98 -9.27 31.40
N VAL A 122 11.22 -8.81 31.64
CA VAL A 122 11.88 -7.81 30.78
C VAL A 122 12.78 -8.54 29.77
N PRO A 123 12.48 -8.47 28.46
CA PRO A 123 13.32 -9.07 27.42
C PRO A 123 14.61 -8.28 27.19
N ALA A 124 15.48 -8.82 26.32
CA ALA A 124 16.77 -8.19 26.00
C ALA A 124 16.63 -6.78 25.40
N ASP A 125 15.57 -6.54 24.61
CA ASP A 125 15.15 -5.21 24.20
C ASP A 125 14.06 -4.70 25.16
N PRO A 126 14.38 -3.77 26.07
CA PRO A 126 13.42 -3.30 27.08
C PRO A 126 12.16 -2.67 26.49
N ALA A 127 12.20 -2.16 25.24
CA ALA A 127 11.01 -1.62 24.58
C ALA A 127 9.93 -2.69 24.31
N GLN A 128 10.31 -3.97 24.26
CA GLN A 128 9.39 -5.10 24.05
C GLN A 128 8.81 -5.67 25.35
N THR A 129 9.12 -5.05 26.50
CA THR A 129 8.53 -5.44 27.79
C THR A 129 7.01 -5.33 27.75
N PHE A 130 6.52 -4.22 27.20
CA PHE A 130 5.11 -4.00 26.93
C PHE A 130 4.94 -3.61 25.47
N ASN A 131 4.29 -4.47 24.67
CA ASN A 131 3.98 -4.10 23.29
C ASN A 131 2.63 -3.39 23.24
N VAL A 132 2.59 -2.25 22.55
CA VAL A 132 1.33 -1.55 22.29
C VAL A 132 0.54 -2.31 21.22
N ILE A 133 -0.67 -2.74 21.61
CA ILE A 133 -1.63 -3.45 20.76
C ILE A 133 -2.55 -2.44 20.07
N LEU A 134 -3.16 -1.55 20.85
CA LEU A 134 -4.04 -0.46 20.43
C LEU A 134 -3.76 0.76 21.31
N ALA A 135 -3.78 1.96 20.74
CA ALA A 135 -3.43 3.20 21.44
C ALA A 135 -4.61 4.18 21.48
N LYS A 136 -5.45 4.15 22.53
CA LYS A 136 -6.55 5.12 22.67
C LYS A 136 -6.02 6.52 22.96
N GLY A 137 -5.02 6.64 23.83
CA GLY A 137 -4.49 7.93 24.32
C GLY A 137 -5.61 8.91 24.68
N ASN A 138 -5.49 10.18 24.33
CA ASN A 138 -6.60 11.14 24.48
C ASN A 138 -7.50 11.23 23.23
N SER A 139 -7.37 10.30 22.28
CA SER A 139 -8.12 10.35 21.04
C SER A 139 -9.61 10.17 21.31
N SER A 140 -10.45 10.98 20.68
CA SER A 140 -11.89 10.79 20.64
C SER A 140 -12.34 9.84 19.54
N ASN A 141 -11.45 9.32 18.70
CA ASN A 141 -11.82 8.45 17.59
C ASN A 141 -11.87 6.99 18.05
N ALA A 142 -12.70 6.17 17.40
CA ALA A 142 -12.62 4.72 17.59
C ALA A 142 -11.39 4.14 16.89
N GLN A 143 -10.88 3.06 17.48
CA GLN A 143 -9.95 2.14 16.83
C GLN A 143 -10.70 0.86 16.53
N PHE A 144 -10.32 0.21 15.44
CA PHE A 144 -11.02 -0.95 14.92
C PHE A 144 -10.05 -2.12 14.79
N ASN A 145 -10.57 -3.31 15.10
CA ASN A 145 -9.80 -4.54 15.07
C ASN A 145 -10.75 -5.74 15.04
N LEU A 146 -10.34 -6.83 14.39
CA LEU A 146 -11.12 -8.06 14.26
C LEU A 146 -10.43 -9.21 14.97
N ALA A 147 -11.20 -9.96 15.76
CA ALA A 147 -10.67 -11.10 16.51
C ALA A 147 -10.08 -12.17 15.59
N LYS A 148 -10.76 -12.49 14.49
CA LYS A 148 -10.53 -13.65 13.62
C LYS A 148 -9.07 -13.85 13.18
N TYR A 149 -8.34 -12.77 12.96
CA TYR A 149 -6.99 -12.82 12.39
C TYR A 149 -5.90 -12.83 13.45
N GLY A 150 -6.20 -12.40 14.69
CA GLY A 150 -5.27 -12.44 15.81
C GLY A 150 -3.97 -11.68 15.56
N ALA A 151 -3.99 -10.55 14.85
CA ALA A 151 -2.79 -9.79 14.49
C ALA A 151 -2.14 -9.06 15.69
N SER A 152 -2.88 -8.91 16.79
CA SER A 152 -2.68 -7.79 17.69
C SER A 152 -1.80 -8.12 18.89
N VAL A 153 -2.07 -9.23 19.58
CA VAL A 153 -1.24 -9.68 20.72
C VAL A 153 -0.13 -10.56 20.21
N SER A 154 1.10 -10.24 20.58
CA SER A 154 2.30 -10.84 20.01
C SER A 154 2.45 -12.31 20.42
N ARG A 155 3.17 -13.08 19.60
CA ARG A 155 3.55 -14.46 19.92
C ARG A 155 4.50 -14.47 21.12
N TYR A 156 4.44 -15.54 21.90
CA TYR A 156 5.49 -15.88 22.86
C TYR A 156 5.81 -17.36 22.75
N GLN A 157 7.09 -17.64 22.48
CA GLN A 157 7.56 -19.00 22.14
C GLN A 157 6.70 -19.58 21.02
N ASP A 158 6.08 -20.75 21.23
CA ASP A 158 5.24 -21.41 20.23
C ASP A 158 3.74 -21.12 20.35
N ARG A 159 3.36 -20.15 21.19
CA ARG A 159 1.96 -19.82 21.44
C ARG A 159 1.59 -18.44 20.86
N PRO A 160 0.63 -18.38 19.93
CA PRO A 160 0.07 -17.11 19.47
C PRO A 160 -0.65 -16.39 20.61
N GLY A 161 -0.60 -15.06 20.62
CA GLY A 161 -1.29 -14.24 21.61
C GLY A 161 -2.83 -14.35 21.54
N PRO A 162 -3.54 -14.04 22.64
CA PRO A 162 -5.00 -13.94 22.64
C PRO A 162 -5.51 -12.93 21.60
N MET A 163 -6.71 -13.17 21.08
CA MET A 163 -7.31 -12.25 20.10
C MET A 163 -7.77 -10.95 20.75
N VAL A 164 -7.88 -9.91 19.91
CA VAL A 164 -8.46 -8.61 20.27
C VAL A 164 -9.48 -8.21 19.21
N ALA A 165 -10.59 -7.61 19.64
CA ALA A 165 -11.51 -6.91 18.76
C ALA A 165 -11.75 -5.49 19.29
N ALA A 166 -12.05 -4.56 18.38
CA ALA A 166 -12.31 -3.18 18.74
C ALA A 166 -13.28 -2.56 17.73
N GLY A 167 -14.16 -1.69 18.22
CA GLY A 167 -15.08 -0.94 17.37
C GLY A 167 -16.24 -0.33 18.14
N TRP A 168 -17.26 0.10 17.40
CA TRP A 168 -18.51 0.59 17.95
C TRP A 168 -19.39 -0.55 18.44
N VAL A 169 -19.98 -0.41 19.62
CA VAL A 169 -20.94 -1.37 20.18
C VAL A 169 -22.30 -1.16 19.54
N TYR A 170 -22.79 -2.13 18.78
CA TYR A 170 -24.09 -2.07 18.08
C TYR A 170 -25.16 -3.00 18.65
N GLY A 171 -24.77 -3.95 19.49
CA GLY A 171 -25.71 -4.88 20.09
C GLY A 171 -25.16 -5.57 21.32
N LYS A 172 -26.08 -5.94 22.22
CA LYS A 172 -25.84 -6.82 23.35
C LYS A 172 -26.97 -7.84 23.42
N GLY A 173 -26.63 -9.11 23.54
CA GLY A 173 -27.58 -10.21 23.77
C GLY A 173 -27.33 -10.88 25.11
N ALA A 174 -28.05 -11.97 25.38
CA ALA A 174 -27.78 -12.84 26.52
C ALA A 174 -26.41 -13.53 26.30
N GLY A 175 -25.36 -12.99 26.93
CA GLY A 175 -24.00 -13.52 26.80
C GLY A 175 -23.29 -13.20 25.49
N THR A 176 -23.74 -12.19 24.73
CA THR A 176 -23.10 -11.79 23.47
C THR A 176 -22.95 -10.28 23.32
N ILE A 177 -21.93 -9.84 22.60
CA ILE A 177 -21.69 -8.44 22.23
C ILE A 177 -21.40 -8.31 20.74
N THR A 178 -21.97 -7.31 20.08
CA THR A 178 -21.72 -7.00 18.66
C THR A 178 -20.92 -5.71 18.55
N VAL A 179 -19.77 -5.77 17.87
CA VAL A 179 -18.93 -4.61 17.58
C VAL A 179 -18.59 -4.51 16.10
N GLY A 180 -18.43 -3.29 15.60
CA GLY A 180 -18.05 -3.06 14.21
C GLY A 180 -17.74 -1.60 13.89
N ASP A 181 -17.51 -1.33 12.61
CA ASP A 181 -17.17 0.02 12.14
C ASP A 181 -18.38 0.89 11.78
N GLY A 182 -19.56 0.26 11.70
CA GLY A 182 -20.82 0.91 11.40
C GLY A 182 -21.02 1.24 9.93
N ASN A 183 -20.16 0.75 9.03
CA ASN A 183 -20.35 0.94 7.60
C ASN A 183 -21.54 0.10 7.12
N MET A 184 -22.45 0.78 6.41
CA MET A 184 -23.74 0.25 5.98
C MET A 184 -24.03 0.65 4.54
N VAL A 185 -24.17 -0.35 3.67
CA VAL A 185 -24.56 -0.14 2.28
C VAL A 185 -26.01 -0.55 2.08
N LEU A 186 -26.86 0.40 1.69
CA LEU A 186 -28.30 0.22 1.53
C LEU A 186 -28.74 0.05 0.06
N ALA A 187 -27.96 0.58 -0.88
CA ALA A 187 -28.28 0.56 -2.31
C ALA A 187 -27.00 0.49 -3.18
N ASP A 188 -27.13 0.12 -4.46
CA ASP A 188 -26.01 0.26 -5.42
C ASP A 188 -25.86 1.70 -5.93
N MET A 189 -24.87 1.90 -6.80
CA MET A 189 -24.63 3.19 -7.44
C MET A 189 -25.80 3.66 -8.32
N SER A 190 -26.61 2.76 -8.89
CA SER A 190 -27.85 3.11 -9.58
C SER A 190 -29.04 3.43 -8.65
N GLY A 191 -28.89 3.30 -7.33
CA GLY A 191 -29.92 3.65 -6.35
C GLY A 191 -30.94 2.54 -6.08
N ARG A 192 -30.74 1.34 -6.62
CA ARG A 192 -31.62 0.20 -6.30
C ARG A 192 -31.31 -0.31 -4.90
N PRO A 193 -32.31 -0.65 -4.06
CA PRO A 193 -32.06 -1.13 -2.71
C PRO A 193 -31.46 -2.55 -2.71
N TYR A 194 -30.61 -2.85 -1.73
CA TYR A 194 -30.29 -4.25 -1.38
C TYR A 194 -31.46 -4.84 -0.57
N SER A 195 -31.68 -6.15 -0.70
CA SER A 195 -32.72 -6.87 0.07
C SER A 195 -32.50 -6.78 1.59
N ALA A 196 -31.23 -6.71 2.00
CA ALA A 196 -30.81 -6.45 3.36
C ALA A 196 -29.60 -5.49 3.34
N PRO A 197 -29.47 -4.59 4.34
CA PRO A 197 -28.27 -3.78 4.50
C PRO A 197 -27.01 -4.63 4.61
N ILE A 198 -25.93 -4.19 3.96
CA ILE A 198 -24.63 -4.86 4.05
C ILE A 198 -23.84 -4.25 5.21
N LYS A 199 -23.55 -5.07 6.23
CA LYS A 199 -22.70 -4.77 7.40
C LYS A 199 -21.38 -5.52 7.27
N ARG A 200 -20.41 -4.92 6.58
CA ARG A 200 -19.20 -5.65 6.16
C ARG A 200 -18.23 -5.93 7.30
N TYR A 201 -18.04 -4.97 8.20
CA TYR A 201 -17.01 -5.01 9.25
C TYR A 201 -17.65 -5.02 10.64
N GLU A 202 -18.61 -5.92 10.85
CA GLU A 202 -19.30 -6.14 12.13
C GLU A 202 -19.23 -7.63 12.52
N GLU A 203 -18.91 -7.89 13.79
CA GLU A 203 -18.82 -9.24 14.35
C GLU A 203 -19.54 -9.32 15.70
N THR A 204 -20.16 -10.47 15.96
CA THR A 204 -20.81 -10.79 17.24
C THR A 204 -20.00 -11.86 17.97
N TYR A 205 -19.69 -11.61 19.24
CA TYR A 205 -18.85 -12.49 20.06
C TYR A 205 -19.58 -12.98 21.30
N ASN A 206 -19.22 -14.18 21.75
CA ASN A 206 -19.69 -14.76 23.00
C ASN A 206 -18.87 -14.24 24.18
N LEU A 207 -19.52 -14.08 25.34
CA LEU A 207 -18.89 -13.64 26.59
C LEU A 207 -18.54 -14.85 27.47
N ALA A 208 -17.48 -14.71 28.26
CA ALA A 208 -17.25 -15.58 29.41
C ALA A 208 -18.23 -15.22 30.54
N ASP A 209 -18.59 -16.20 31.37
CA ASP A 209 -19.55 -16.01 32.45
C ASP A 209 -19.04 -15.02 33.51
N ASP A 210 -17.72 -14.88 33.63
CA ASP A 210 -17.01 -14.03 34.58
C ASP A 210 -16.30 -12.83 33.94
N VAL A 211 -16.69 -12.46 32.70
CA VAL A 211 -16.12 -11.34 31.92
C VAL A 211 -15.95 -10.08 32.77
N LYS A 212 -14.76 -9.48 32.73
CA LYS A 212 -14.49 -8.21 33.41
C LYS A 212 -14.86 -7.04 32.52
N VAL A 213 -15.58 -6.08 33.07
CA VAL A 213 -16.01 -4.88 32.33
C VAL A 213 -15.48 -3.64 33.04
N PHE A 214 -14.95 -2.70 32.26
CA PHE A 214 -14.38 -1.46 32.77
C PHE A 214 -14.96 -0.27 32.01
N ASN A 215 -15.31 0.78 32.76
CA ASN A 215 -15.57 2.10 32.22
C ASN A 215 -14.26 2.89 32.22
N VAL A 216 -13.75 3.17 31.01
CA VAL A 216 -12.49 3.90 30.84
C VAL A 216 -12.79 5.36 30.56
N ASN A 217 -12.44 6.23 31.50
CA ASN A 217 -12.61 7.67 31.36
C ASN A 217 -11.44 8.25 30.56
N THR A 218 -11.64 8.51 29.27
CA THR A 218 -10.59 9.04 28.39
C THR A 218 -10.30 10.52 28.60
N ALA A 219 -11.16 11.25 29.34
CA ALA A 219 -10.87 12.62 29.76
C ALA A 219 -9.94 12.64 30.99
N ASN A 220 -10.02 11.62 31.84
CA ASN A 220 -9.12 11.42 32.96
C ASN A 220 -9.02 9.92 33.30
N TYR A 221 -7.99 9.26 32.80
CA TYR A 221 -7.82 7.82 32.95
C TYR A 221 -7.76 7.34 34.41
N ALA A 222 -7.29 8.18 35.34
CA ALA A 222 -7.26 7.86 36.77
C ALA A 222 -8.67 7.74 37.40
N GLN A 223 -9.71 8.25 36.72
CA GLN A 223 -11.12 8.12 37.12
C GLN A 223 -11.82 6.93 36.47
N SER A 224 -11.09 6.04 35.80
CA SER A 224 -11.66 4.81 35.23
C SER A 224 -12.05 3.82 36.34
N THR A 225 -13.13 3.06 36.14
CA THR A 225 -13.71 2.19 37.18
C THR A 225 -14.07 0.79 36.65
N VAL A 226 -14.18 -0.17 37.58
CA VAL A 226 -14.87 -1.44 37.32
C VAL A 226 -16.34 -1.14 37.04
N SER A 227 -16.93 -1.87 36.09
CA SER A 227 -18.31 -1.73 35.64
C SER A 227 -18.91 -3.12 35.40
N ASP A 228 -20.12 -3.16 34.83
CA ASP A 228 -20.82 -4.40 34.47
C ASP A 228 -21.30 -4.37 33.01
N PHE A 229 -21.62 -5.55 32.48
CA PHE A 229 -22.03 -5.71 31.09
C PHE A 229 -23.36 -5.00 30.78
N ALA A 230 -24.27 -4.91 31.76
CA ALA A 230 -25.55 -4.23 31.60
C ALA A 230 -25.35 -2.71 31.39
N SER A 231 -24.34 -2.13 32.03
CA SER A 231 -24.00 -0.71 32.01
C SER A 231 -23.34 -0.23 30.71
N ILE A 232 -22.84 -1.14 29.86
CA ILE A 232 -22.23 -0.76 28.57
C ILE A 232 -23.31 -0.14 27.67
N PRO A 233 -23.17 1.12 27.24
CA PRO A 233 -24.10 1.72 26.29
C PRO A 233 -24.04 1.03 24.92
N VAL A 234 -25.12 1.09 24.16
CA VAL A 234 -25.12 0.70 22.74
C VAL A 234 -25.18 1.98 21.89
N THR A 235 -24.52 1.96 20.74
CA THR A 235 -24.64 3.02 19.74
C THR A 235 -26.08 3.04 19.24
N ALA A 236 -26.70 4.23 19.21
CA ALA A 236 -28.14 4.36 19.03
C ALA A 236 -28.66 3.74 17.72
N ASP A 237 -27.92 3.96 16.64
CA ASP A 237 -28.24 3.47 15.31
C ASP A 237 -26.98 3.46 14.41
N TYR A 238 -27.17 3.06 13.15
CA TYR A 238 -26.13 3.07 12.13
C TYR A 238 -26.07 4.38 11.33
N TYR A 239 -26.93 5.35 11.62
CA TYR A 239 -26.98 6.59 10.86
C TYR A 239 -25.65 7.33 11.00
N TYR A 240 -25.04 7.70 9.88
CA TYR A 240 -23.71 8.35 9.89
C TYR A 240 -23.75 9.71 10.62
N GLY A 241 -24.92 10.37 10.65
CA GLY A 241 -25.17 11.56 11.46
C GLY A 241 -25.14 11.35 12.97
N THR A 242 -25.27 10.10 13.44
CA THR A 242 -25.09 9.75 14.84
C THR A 242 -23.60 9.74 15.15
N THR A 243 -23.07 10.91 15.51
CA THR A 243 -21.64 11.11 15.69
C THR A 243 -21.12 10.60 17.02
N SER A 244 -21.92 10.67 18.09
CA SER A 244 -21.54 10.14 19.41
C SER A 244 -21.81 8.63 19.48
N ARG A 245 -20.75 7.81 19.37
CA ARG A 245 -20.83 6.36 19.30
C ARG A 245 -20.10 5.69 20.45
N GLN A 246 -20.65 4.58 20.97
CA GLN A 246 -20.02 3.87 22.08
C GLN A 246 -18.94 2.95 21.54
N ALA A 247 -17.67 3.24 21.85
CA ALA A 247 -16.54 2.37 21.50
C ALA A 247 -16.21 1.39 22.62
N ALA A 248 -15.68 0.22 22.26
CA ALA A 248 -15.11 -0.73 23.20
C ALA A 248 -13.94 -1.52 22.62
N TYR A 249 -13.01 -1.93 23.48
CA TYR A 249 -12.00 -2.96 23.22
C TYR A 249 -12.38 -4.26 23.92
N LEU A 250 -12.14 -5.38 23.24
CA LEU A 250 -12.46 -6.73 23.70
C LEU A 250 -11.20 -7.60 23.64
N VAL A 251 -10.91 -8.33 24.70
CA VAL A 251 -9.85 -9.36 24.74
C VAL A 251 -10.48 -10.73 24.97
N PHE A 252 -9.93 -11.75 24.31
CA PHE A 252 -10.44 -13.11 24.31
C PHE A 252 -9.57 -14.06 25.14
N ASP A 253 -10.18 -15.15 25.64
CA ASP A 253 -9.50 -16.24 26.37
C ASP A 253 -8.58 -17.09 25.48
N LYS A 254 -8.74 -17.00 24.16
CA LYS A 254 -8.09 -17.84 23.17
C LYS A 254 -7.48 -17.03 22.04
N SER A 255 -6.49 -17.63 21.40
CA SER A 255 -5.86 -17.14 20.18
C SER A 255 -6.60 -17.58 18.92
N TYR A 256 -6.18 -17.05 17.77
CA TYR A 256 -6.84 -17.24 16.48
C TYR A 256 -7.11 -18.69 16.05
N PRO A 257 -6.29 -19.73 16.38
CA PRO A 257 -6.59 -21.10 15.96
C PRO A 257 -7.89 -21.64 16.54
N ASN A 258 -8.33 -21.09 17.68
CA ASN A 258 -9.54 -21.51 18.39
C ASN A 258 -10.64 -20.45 18.37
N ALA A 259 -10.60 -19.53 17.40
CA ALA A 259 -11.45 -18.33 17.36
C ALA A 259 -12.95 -18.63 17.49
N ALA A 260 -13.44 -19.70 16.85
CA ALA A 260 -14.86 -20.09 16.87
C ALA A 260 -15.39 -20.44 18.27
N SER A 261 -14.50 -20.85 19.18
CA SER A 261 -14.85 -21.22 20.57
C SER A 261 -14.35 -20.22 21.60
N ALA A 262 -13.77 -19.11 21.15
CA ALA A 262 -13.22 -18.07 22.00
C ALA A 262 -14.34 -17.27 22.66
N LYS A 263 -14.09 -16.83 23.88
CA LYS A 263 -14.98 -16.01 24.67
C LYS A 263 -14.28 -14.72 25.06
N VAL A 264 -15.02 -13.62 25.05
CA VAL A 264 -14.55 -12.34 25.55
C VAL A 264 -14.44 -12.41 27.08
N VAL A 265 -13.26 -12.11 27.61
CA VAL A 265 -12.93 -12.17 29.04
C VAL A 265 -12.70 -10.80 29.67
N ALA A 266 -12.43 -9.78 28.85
CA ALA A 266 -12.34 -8.40 29.31
C ALA A 266 -12.89 -7.42 28.27
N ILE A 267 -13.60 -6.39 28.76
CA ILE A 267 -14.19 -5.32 27.96
C ILE A 267 -13.82 -3.96 28.57
N TRP A 268 -13.30 -3.07 27.74
CA TRP A 268 -13.07 -1.67 28.09
C TRP A 268 -13.95 -0.80 27.20
N TYR A 269 -15.00 -0.20 27.76
CA TYR A 269 -15.81 0.78 27.03
C TYR A 269 -15.41 2.19 27.46
N PHE A 270 -15.40 3.12 26.49
CA PHE A 270 -14.81 4.44 26.69
C PHE A 270 -15.87 5.52 26.96
N THR A 271 -15.61 6.37 27.95
CA THR A 271 -16.37 7.59 28.24
C THR A 271 -15.44 8.81 28.29
N PRO A 272 -15.82 9.97 27.72
CA PRO A 272 -16.98 10.18 26.85
C PRO A 272 -16.94 9.28 25.61
N LYS A 273 -18.13 9.11 25.01
CA LYS A 273 -18.29 8.35 23.76
C LYS A 273 -17.37 8.93 22.69
N SER A 274 -16.86 8.06 21.83
CA SER A 274 -16.02 8.49 20.72
C SER A 274 -16.88 9.12 19.62
N THR A 275 -16.28 10.01 18.83
CA THR A 275 -17.00 10.89 17.89
C THR A 275 -16.61 10.53 16.45
N THR A 276 -17.59 10.29 15.58
CA THR A 276 -17.36 10.16 14.13
C THR A 276 -17.35 11.53 13.45
N ASP A 277 -16.88 11.58 12.20
CA ASP A 277 -16.85 12.80 11.41
C ASP A 277 -18.23 13.27 10.90
N GLY A 278 -19.27 12.47 11.13
CA GLY A 278 -20.64 12.77 10.71
C GLY A 278 -20.85 12.77 9.20
N LYS A 279 -19.95 12.14 8.42
CA LYS A 279 -20.01 12.14 6.96
C LYS A 279 -20.58 10.82 6.42
N PRO A 280 -21.34 10.85 5.33
CA PRO A 280 -21.82 9.65 4.68
C PRO A 280 -20.64 8.82 4.13
N VAL A 281 -20.77 7.50 4.22
CA VAL A 281 -19.79 6.54 3.69
C VAL A 281 -20.30 6.01 2.35
N TRP A 282 -19.40 5.91 1.37
CA TRP A 282 -19.70 5.41 0.04
C TRP A 282 -18.72 4.31 -0.37
N GLU A 283 -19.21 3.40 -1.20
CA GLU A 283 -18.36 2.37 -1.81
C GLU A 283 -17.41 2.93 -2.88
N VAL A 284 -17.67 4.14 -3.37
CA VAL A 284 -16.80 4.87 -4.30
C VAL A 284 -15.96 5.91 -3.56
N PRO A 285 -14.85 6.38 -4.16
CA PRO A 285 -14.06 7.47 -3.60
C PRO A 285 -14.91 8.70 -3.27
N THR A 286 -14.44 9.47 -2.30
CA THR A 286 -15.06 10.76 -2.00
C THR A 286 -15.04 11.67 -3.22
N LEU A 287 -16.03 12.56 -3.34
CA LEU A 287 -16.17 13.46 -4.50
C LEU A 287 -16.29 12.73 -5.85
N SER A 288 -16.64 11.44 -5.85
CA SER A 288 -16.83 10.69 -7.09
C SER A 288 -18.02 11.27 -7.87
N PRO A 289 -17.88 11.45 -9.21
CA PRO A 289 -18.98 11.94 -10.04
C PRO A 289 -20.16 10.96 -10.09
N LEU A 290 -19.96 9.68 -9.75
CA LEU A 290 -21.06 8.71 -9.64
C LEU A 290 -22.06 9.07 -8.53
N LEU A 291 -21.66 9.89 -7.57
CA LEU A 291 -22.53 10.38 -6.50
C LEU A 291 -23.41 11.56 -6.92
N ALA A 292 -23.18 12.17 -8.10
CA ALA A 292 -23.92 13.36 -8.54
C ALA A 292 -25.43 13.12 -8.62
N SER A 293 -25.84 11.91 -9.02
CA SER A 293 -27.25 11.51 -9.12
C SER A 293 -27.94 11.28 -7.77
N LYS A 294 -27.19 11.24 -6.67
CA LYS A 294 -27.73 10.99 -5.32
C LYS A 294 -28.34 12.24 -4.68
N GLY A 295 -28.18 13.41 -5.29
CA GLY A 295 -28.71 14.68 -4.79
C GLY A 295 -27.91 15.22 -3.60
N ASN A 296 -28.61 15.82 -2.65
CA ASN A 296 -28.00 16.47 -1.49
C ASN A 296 -28.10 15.60 -0.24
N ASP A 297 -27.04 15.65 0.55
CA ASP A 297 -26.95 15.07 1.87
C ASP A 297 -27.95 15.75 2.83
N PRO A 298 -28.83 15.00 3.49
CA PRO A 298 -29.88 15.58 4.33
C PRO A 298 -29.36 16.23 5.62
N ILE A 299 -28.11 15.97 6.02
CA ILE A 299 -27.51 16.55 7.24
C ILE A 299 -26.85 17.88 6.94
N THR A 300 -25.95 17.89 5.96
CA THR A 300 -25.11 19.05 5.61
C THR A 300 -25.76 19.94 4.55
N GLY A 301 -26.74 19.43 3.81
CA GLY A 301 -27.34 20.09 2.65
C GLY A 301 -26.44 20.11 1.41
N GLN A 302 -25.23 19.57 1.48
CA GLN A 302 -24.27 19.59 0.37
C GLN A 302 -24.59 18.48 -0.65
N PRO A 303 -24.31 18.69 -1.95
CA PRO A 303 -24.35 17.59 -2.93
C PRO A 303 -23.43 16.45 -2.48
N TYR A 304 -23.87 15.20 -2.59
CA TYR A 304 -23.05 14.06 -2.16
C TYR A 304 -21.69 13.99 -2.87
N GLY A 305 -21.67 14.32 -4.18
CA GLY A 305 -20.43 14.44 -4.96
C GLY A 305 -19.51 15.60 -4.55
N SER A 306 -19.90 16.40 -3.55
CA SER A 306 -19.10 17.51 -3.00
C SER A 306 -18.66 17.28 -1.55
N ILE A 307 -19.02 16.14 -0.96
CA ILE A 307 -18.59 15.79 0.41
C ILE A 307 -17.22 15.12 0.33
N ASN A 308 -16.26 15.69 1.06
CA ASN A 308 -14.93 15.13 1.24
C ASN A 308 -14.84 14.37 2.58
N ALA A 309 -14.79 13.03 2.54
CA ALA A 309 -14.67 12.16 3.70
C ALA A 309 -13.34 12.35 4.43
N THR A 310 -13.29 11.97 5.71
CA THR A 310 -12.04 12.07 6.49
C THR A 310 -11.02 11.03 6.02
N SER A 311 -9.73 11.31 6.23
CA SER A 311 -8.64 10.38 5.88
C SER A 311 -8.71 9.08 6.71
N PRO A 312 -8.32 7.91 6.17
CA PRO A 312 -8.39 6.62 6.87
C PRO A 312 -7.59 6.60 8.17
N THR A 313 -6.52 7.39 8.27
CA THR A 313 -5.72 7.50 9.51
C THR A 313 -6.57 7.94 10.72
N ASN A 314 -7.57 8.81 10.49
CA ASN A 314 -8.42 9.35 11.54
C ASN A 314 -9.80 8.68 11.59
N ALA A 315 -10.30 8.23 10.45
CA ALA A 315 -11.61 7.60 10.30
C ALA A 315 -11.52 6.45 9.28
N PRO A 316 -10.94 5.30 9.64
CA PRO A 316 -10.69 4.22 8.67
C PRO A 316 -11.99 3.75 7.98
N TYR A 317 -13.12 3.75 8.70
CA TYR A 317 -14.43 3.37 8.16
C TYR A 317 -14.93 4.27 7.03
N SER A 318 -14.59 5.57 7.03
CA SER A 318 -15.19 6.54 6.09
C SER A 318 -14.69 6.41 4.66
N ARG A 319 -13.62 5.64 4.46
CA ARG A 319 -12.99 5.39 3.16
C ARG A 319 -13.03 3.92 2.78
N SER A 320 -13.78 3.09 3.49
CA SER A 320 -13.82 1.66 3.18
C SER A 320 -14.58 1.38 1.88
N THR A 321 -14.18 0.34 1.16
CA THR A 321 -14.89 -0.20 0.00
C THR A 321 -14.87 -1.72 0.06
N GLU A 322 -15.76 -2.35 -0.68
CA GLU A 322 -15.75 -3.79 -0.88
C GLU A 322 -14.61 -4.22 -1.81
N PRO A 323 -14.06 -5.42 -1.58
CA PRO A 323 -13.07 -5.98 -2.48
C PRO A 323 -13.74 -6.47 -3.77
N PHE A 324 -12.94 -6.66 -4.80
CA PHE A 324 -13.44 -7.21 -6.06
C PHE A 324 -12.41 -7.98 -6.86
N GLU A 325 -12.90 -8.93 -7.65
CA GLU A 325 -12.10 -9.71 -8.57
C GLU A 325 -11.83 -8.90 -9.85
N MET A 326 -10.54 -8.65 -10.13
CA MET A 326 -10.07 -7.96 -11.34
C MET A 326 -9.90 -8.94 -12.50
N VAL A 327 -9.24 -10.05 -12.22
CA VAL A 327 -9.07 -11.18 -13.15
C VAL A 327 -9.40 -12.45 -12.41
N LYS A 328 -10.24 -13.27 -13.04
CA LYS A 328 -10.84 -14.43 -12.43
C LYS A 328 -9.82 -15.33 -11.73
N ASP A 329 -10.07 -15.62 -10.46
CA ASP A 329 -9.27 -16.53 -9.63
C ASP A 329 -7.76 -16.17 -9.50
N THR A 330 -7.34 -15.00 -9.98
CA THR A 330 -5.92 -14.66 -10.18
C THR A 330 -5.53 -13.30 -9.62
N MET A 331 -6.30 -12.24 -9.86
CA MET A 331 -5.98 -10.88 -9.39
C MET A 331 -7.20 -10.23 -8.75
N TYR A 332 -7.00 -9.62 -7.58
CA TYR A 332 -8.05 -9.02 -6.78
C TYR A 332 -7.65 -7.64 -6.26
N TYR A 333 -8.64 -6.77 -6.16
CA TYR A 333 -8.56 -5.53 -5.39
C TYR A 333 -9.00 -5.79 -3.95
N VAL A 334 -8.16 -5.41 -2.99
CA VAL A 334 -8.41 -5.56 -1.54
C VAL A 334 -8.16 -4.28 -0.75
N GLY A 335 -7.87 -3.17 -1.44
CA GLY A 335 -7.66 -1.86 -0.85
C GLY A 335 -8.95 -1.21 -0.31
N ASP A 336 -8.85 0.08 -0.03
CA ASP A 336 -9.97 0.94 0.39
C ASP A 336 -10.39 1.87 -0.76
N ASN A 337 -11.26 2.86 -0.55
CA ASN A 337 -11.68 3.80 -1.60
C ASN A 337 -10.75 5.02 -1.76
N GLU A 338 -9.55 5.00 -1.17
CA GLU A 338 -8.50 6.01 -1.29
C GLU A 338 -7.18 5.41 -1.75
N VAL A 339 -6.69 4.35 -1.09
CA VAL A 339 -5.48 3.59 -1.44
C VAL A 339 -5.85 2.21 -1.94
N ALA A 340 -5.30 1.88 -3.10
CA ALA A 340 -5.40 0.57 -3.69
C ALA A 340 -4.40 -0.40 -3.07
N SER A 341 -4.82 -1.64 -2.91
CA SER A 341 -3.97 -2.78 -2.59
C SER A 341 -4.49 -3.97 -3.38
N TYR A 342 -3.57 -4.79 -3.88
CA TYR A 342 -3.90 -5.90 -4.76
C TYR A 342 -3.41 -7.21 -4.18
N VAL A 343 -4.15 -8.29 -4.45
CA VAL A 343 -3.70 -9.66 -4.18
C VAL A 343 -3.61 -10.41 -5.50
N LEU A 344 -2.46 -11.03 -5.72
CA LEU A 344 -2.18 -11.92 -6.84
C LEU A 344 -2.09 -13.35 -6.31
N LYS A 345 -2.95 -14.24 -6.82
CA LYS A 345 -2.90 -15.68 -6.56
C LYS A 345 -2.04 -16.32 -7.63
N ALA A 346 -0.79 -16.60 -7.28
CA ALA A 346 0.17 -17.19 -8.18
C ALA A 346 0.19 -18.71 -8.02
N ASP A 347 -0.10 -19.41 -9.11
CA ASP A 347 0.07 -20.84 -9.33
C ASP A 347 1.35 -21.02 -10.15
N MET A 348 2.35 -21.66 -9.53
CA MET A 348 3.67 -21.88 -10.12
C MET A 348 3.63 -22.91 -11.27
N GLY A 349 2.49 -23.56 -11.49
CA GLY A 349 2.23 -24.49 -12.58
C GLY A 349 2.66 -25.92 -12.28
N THR A 350 3.00 -26.23 -11.02
CA THR A 350 3.36 -27.60 -10.60
C THR A 350 2.10 -28.45 -10.51
N PRO A 351 1.89 -29.45 -11.40
CA PRO A 351 0.61 -30.13 -11.48
C PRO A 351 0.27 -30.91 -10.20
N GLY A 352 -0.82 -30.50 -9.53
CA GLY A 352 -1.34 -31.17 -8.34
C GLY A 352 -0.57 -30.88 -7.04
N ASP A 353 0.34 -29.89 -7.05
CA ASP A 353 1.08 -29.45 -5.88
C ASP A 353 0.87 -27.94 -5.69
N SER A 354 0.17 -27.56 -4.62
CA SER A 354 -0.05 -26.16 -4.26
C SER A 354 0.93 -25.66 -3.18
N SER A 355 2.00 -26.41 -2.90
CA SER A 355 2.96 -26.05 -1.85
C SER A 355 3.92 -24.93 -2.28
N ASP A 356 4.07 -24.73 -3.59
CA ASP A 356 4.88 -23.66 -4.18
C ASP A 356 4.05 -22.44 -4.60
N ASP A 357 2.72 -22.53 -4.65
CA ASP A 357 1.80 -21.41 -4.85
C ASP A 357 2.13 -20.23 -3.93
N LYS A 358 1.83 -19.02 -4.43
CA LYS A 358 2.08 -17.76 -3.72
C LYS A 358 0.81 -16.93 -3.65
N ILE A 359 0.66 -16.23 -2.54
CA ILE A 359 -0.33 -15.17 -2.40
C ILE A 359 0.48 -13.90 -2.20
N ILE A 360 0.59 -13.12 -3.27
CA ILE A 360 1.40 -11.91 -3.31
C ILE A 360 0.49 -10.71 -3.07
N LYS A 361 0.75 -9.94 -2.02
CA LYS A 361 0.05 -8.69 -1.74
C LYS A 361 0.89 -7.51 -2.19
N VAL A 362 0.32 -6.60 -2.97
CA VAL A 362 0.96 -5.34 -3.39
C VAL A 362 0.42 -4.21 -2.52
N ASP A 363 1.34 -3.50 -1.86
CA ASP A 363 1.10 -2.53 -0.80
C ASP A 363 0.25 -3.04 0.37
N ALA A 364 0.17 -2.24 1.44
CA ALA A 364 -0.45 -2.61 2.69
C ALA A 364 -1.41 -1.56 3.26
N GLY A 365 -1.67 -0.46 2.53
CA GLY A 365 -2.66 0.53 2.93
C GLY A 365 -2.31 1.30 4.21
N TRP A 366 -3.30 2.00 4.76
CA TRP A 366 -3.14 2.94 5.87
C TRP A 366 -2.99 2.27 7.25
N PRO A 367 -2.24 2.87 8.19
CA PRO A 367 -2.25 2.45 9.58
C PRO A 367 -3.66 2.48 10.17
N ASN A 368 -3.91 1.64 11.17
CA ASN A 368 -5.22 1.48 11.84
C ASN A 368 -6.38 0.99 10.93
N SER A 369 -6.09 0.61 9.67
CA SER A 369 -7.08 0.12 8.71
C SER A 369 -6.93 -1.37 8.39
N GLY A 370 -6.00 -2.08 9.04
CA GLY A 370 -5.71 -3.50 8.80
C GLY A 370 -6.96 -4.38 8.81
N TYR A 371 -7.85 -4.15 9.79
CA TYR A 371 -9.12 -4.88 9.92
C TYR A 371 -9.95 -4.90 8.62
N GLN A 372 -9.95 -3.81 7.85
CA GLN A 372 -10.68 -3.73 6.59
C GLN A 372 -10.00 -4.56 5.51
N TYR A 373 -8.68 -4.43 5.37
CA TYR A 373 -7.92 -5.18 4.37
C TYR A 373 -8.00 -6.69 4.63
N TRP A 374 -7.96 -7.11 5.90
CA TRP A 374 -8.14 -8.52 6.30
C TRP A 374 -9.52 -9.04 5.94
N LYS A 375 -10.56 -8.26 6.26
CA LYS A 375 -11.94 -8.60 5.93
C LYS A 375 -12.18 -8.59 4.42
N ASN A 376 -11.55 -7.69 3.69
CA ASN A 376 -11.60 -7.64 2.23
C ASN A 376 -11.01 -8.90 1.60
N MET A 377 -9.87 -9.39 2.10
CA MET A 377 -9.35 -10.69 1.68
C MET A 377 -10.32 -11.83 2.00
N GLU A 378 -10.90 -11.85 3.20
CA GLU A 378 -11.85 -12.89 3.60
C GLU A 378 -13.11 -12.93 2.73
N LEU A 379 -13.65 -11.79 2.34
CA LEU A 379 -14.83 -11.71 1.47
C LEU A 379 -14.59 -12.25 0.06
N LEU A 380 -13.32 -12.34 -0.34
CA LEU A 380 -12.87 -13.03 -1.55
C LEU A 380 -12.52 -14.52 -1.31
N GLY A 381 -12.75 -15.02 -0.09
CA GLY A 381 -12.42 -16.39 0.30
C GLY A 381 -10.94 -16.61 0.63
N LEU A 382 -10.17 -15.55 0.87
CA LEU A 382 -8.75 -15.62 1.18
C LEU A 382 -8.50 -15.39 2.68
N ASP A 383 -7.73 -16.27 3.29
CA ASP A 383 -7.18 -16.03 4.64
C ASP A 383 -6.01 -15.02 4.51
N PRO A 384 -6.03 -13.87 5.21
CA PRO A 384 -4.90 -12.94 5.26
C PRO A 384 -3.56 -13.57 5.67
N ARG A 385 -3.59 -14.68 6.41
CA ARG A 385 -2.43 -15.46 6.82
C ARG A 385 -1.91 -16.42 5.73
N ALA A 386 -2.52 -16.40 4.54
CA ALA A 386 -2.05 -17.11 3.37
C ALA A 386 -1.04 -16.30 2.56
N VAL A 387 -0.91 -14.99 2.80
CA VAL A 387 0.05 -14.13 2.12
C VAL A 387 1.46 -14.65 2.32
N THR A 388 2.18 -14.89 1.22
CA THR A 388 3.56 -15.38 1.22
C THR A 388 4.57 -14.25 0.98
N ASP A 389 4.15 -13.22 0.26
CA ASP A 389 4.98 -12.10 -0.14
C ASP A 389 4.20 -10.78 -0.07
N ILE A 390 4.87 -9.72 0.39
CA ILE A 390 4.38 -8.34 0.28
C ILE A 390 5.36 -7.52 -0.54
N PHE A 391 4.84 -6.86 -1.57
CA PHE A 391 5.59 -5.98 -2.46
C PHE A 391 5.21 -4.54 -2.15
N LEU A 392 6.13 -3.80 -1.53
CA LEU A 392 5.95 -2.36 -1.29
C LEU A 392 6.42 -1.55 -2.49
N THR A 393 5.64 -0.56 -2.87
CA THR A 393 5.90 0.25 -4.06
C THR A 393 6.74 1.49 -3.76
N HIS A 394 6.50 2.12 -2.61
CA HIS A 394 7.28 3.25 -2.11
C HIS A 394 7.15 3.45 -0.58
N GLY A 395 7.99 4.32 -0.03
CA GLY A 395 8.17 4.56 1.40
C GLY A 395 7.20 5.55 2.06
N HIS A 396 5.94 5.65 1.64
CA HIS A 396 4.93 6.46 2.33
C HIS A 396 3.92 5.63 3.15
N LEU A 397 3.47 6.24 4.25
CA LEU A 397 2.74 5.59 5.35
C LEU A 397 1.43 4.95 4.91
N ASP A 398 0.80 5.52 3.90
CA ASP A 398 -0.42 5.04 3.27
C ASP A 398 -0.23 3.76 2.45
N HIS A 399 1.01 3.37 2.14
CA HIS A 399 1.33 2.15 1.40
C HIS A 399 1.98 1.06 2.26
N TYR A 400 2.65 1.40 3.37
CA TYR A 400 3.21 0.41 4.30
C TYR A 400 2.49 0.33 5.66
N GLY A 401 1.44 1.11 5.87
CA GLY A 401 0.87 1.41 7.19
C GLY A 401 0.43 0.20 8.02
N THR A 402 0.03 -0.91 7.38
CA THR A 402 -0.34 -2.15 8.09
C THR A 402 0.73 -3.24 8.06
N ILE A 403 1.93 -2.97 7.55
CA ILE A 403 3.00 -3.98 7.44
C ILE A 403 3.35 -4.55 8.81
N VAL A 404 3.57 -3.70 9.83
CA VAL A 404 3.92 -4.19 11.18
C VAL A 404 2.80 -5.05 11.78
N GLU A 405 1.54 -4.66 11.55
CA GLU A 405 0.37 -5.46 11.96
C GLU A 405 0.33 -6.82 11.23
N GLN A 406 0.58 -6.83 9.92
CA GLN A 406 0.61 -8.05 9.11
C GLN A 406 1.77 -8.97 9.53
N LEU A 407 2.96 -8.42 9.75
CA LEU A 407 4.13 -9.18 10.23
C LEU A 407 3.83 -9.85 11.56
N ARG A 408 3.20 -9.13 12.51
CA ARG A 408 2.76 -9.72 13.79
C ARG A 408 1.73 -10.83 13.59
N MET A 409 0.75 -10.64 12.70
CA MET A 409 -0.22 -11.67 12.33
C MET A 409 0.46 -12.94 11.81
N MET A 410 1.46 -12.77 10.94
CA MET A 410 2.20 -13.87 10.33
C MET A 410 3.12 -14.58 11.35
N ASP A 411 3.79 -13.82 12.22
CA ASP A 411 4.57 -14.36 13.34
C ASP A 411 3.68 -15.17 14.29
N ASN A 412 2.49 -14.66 14.63
CA ASN A 412 1.47 -15.39 15.37
C ASN A 412 1.08 -16.68 14.67
N ALA A 413 0.93 -16.65 13.34
CA ALA A 413 0.64 -17.82 12.55
C ALA A 413 1.81 -18.83 12.45
N GLY A 414 3.01 -18.45 12.90
CA GLY A 414 4.23 -19.24 12.70
C GLY A 414 4.63 -19.33 11.24
N LYS A 415 4.20 -18.35 10.43
CA LYS A 415 4.42 -18.31 8.99
C LYS A 415 5.32 -17.13 8.67
N PRO A 416 6.52 -17.34 8.11
CA PRO A 416 7.30 -16.23 7.58
C PRO A 416 6.63 -15.65 6.33
N ILE A 417 6.91 -14.39 6.06
CA ILE A 417 6.47 -13.68 4.86
C ILE A 417 7.69 -12.96 4.29
N LYS A 418 7.82 -12.95 2.97
CA LYS A 418 8.86 -12.17 2.29
C LYS A 418 8.39 -10.72 2.16
N LEU A 419 9.17 -9.79 2.68
CA LEU A 419 8.89 -8.38 2.55
C LEU A 419 9.86 -7.78 1.53
N TRP A 420 9.29 -7.33 0.41
CA TRP A 420 10.00 -6.70 -0.69
C TRP A 420 9.80 -5.19 -0.64
N GLY A 421 10.86 -4.44 -0.96
CA GLY A 421 10.82 -2.99 -1.12
C GLY A 421 11.98 -2.50 -1.95
N SER A 422 11.94 -1.24 -2.38
CA SER A 422 13.09 -0.61 -3.03
C SER A 422 14.21 -0.39 -2.02
N ARG A 423 15.45 -0.62 -2.46
CA ARG A 423 16.62 -0.32 -1.63
C ARG A 423 16.69 1.17 -1.35
N GLU A 424 16.25 1.96 -2.30
CA GLU A 424 16.33 3.40 -2.34
C GLU A 424 15.38 4.05 -1.32
N ASP A 425 14.18 3.52 -1.08
CA ASP A 425 13.31 4.04 -0.02
C ASP A 425 13.63 3.46 1.36
N VAL A 426 14.10 2.20 1.41
CA VAL A 426 14.49 1.59 2.67
C VAL A 426 15.82 2.19 3.12
N VAL A 427 16.92 1.96 2.41
CA VAL A 427 18.29 2.29 2.85
C VAL A 427 18.76 3.67 2.37
N GLY A 428 18.21 4.19 1.27
CA GLY A 428 18.66 5.43 0.64
C GLY A 428 19.47 5.20 -0.64
N VAL A 429 19.85 6.30 -1.31
CA VAL A 429 20.62 6.28 -2.57
C VAL A 429 22.01 6.84 -2.31
N SER A 430 23.04 6.03 -2.55
CA SER A 430 24.44 6.42 -2.36
C SER A 430 25.25 6.51 -3.64
N ALA A 431 24.80 5.86 -4.73
CA ALA A 431 25.45 5.94 -6.03
C ALA A 431 24.54 5.47 -7.18
N ASP A 432 24.87 5.81 -8.43
CA ASP A 432 24.28 5.23 -9.64
C ASP A 432 25.21 4.25 -10.35
N LEU A 433 24.74 3.69 -11.47
CA LEU A 433 25.47 2.76 -12.32
C LEU A 433 26.60 3.44 -13.11
N GLN A 434 26.71 4.76 -13.07
CA GLN A 434 27.72 5.56 -13.77
C GLN A 434 28.89 5.93 -12.85
N GLY A 435 28.77 5.64 -11.54
CA GLY A 435 29.80 5.90 -10.54
C GLY A 435 29.69 7.28 -9.88
N ASN A 436 28.57 7.98 -10.07
CA ASN A 436 28.27 9.20 -9.33
C ASN A 436 27.82 8.82 -7.92
N ASN A 437 28.31 9.53 -6.90
CA ASN A 437 28.00 9.24 -5.49
C ASN A 437 27.11 10.34 -4.87
N TRP A 438 26.23 9.94 -3.96
CA TRP A 438 25.34 10.82 -3.20
C TRP A 438 25.21 10.37 -1.75
N SER A 439 24.51 11.19 -0.96
CA SER A 439 24.05 10.84 0.38
C SER A 439 22.59 11.25 0.51
N LEU A 440 21.71 10.46 -0.12
CA LEU A 440 20.27 10.69 -0.11
C LEU A 440 19.60 9.68 0.81
N ALA A 441 18.90 10.18 1.82
CA ALA A 441 18.10 9.34 2.70
C ALA A 441 16.94 8.70 1.94
N GLY A 442 16.55 7.49 2.34
CA GLY A 442 15.34 6.85 1.84
C GLY A 442 14.07 7.52 2.40
N ALA A 443 12.94 7.31 1.72
CA ALA A 443 11.66 7.87 2.16
C ALA A 443 11.09 7.16 3.39
N LEU A 444 11.44 5.89 3.64
CA LEU A 444 10.98 5.19 4.82
C LEU A 444 11.55 5.87 6.07
N PRO A 445 10.71 6.40 6.99
CA PRO A 445 11.19 7.11 8.16
C PRO A 445 12.17 6.28 8.99
N ALA A 446 13.13 6.96 9.65
CA ALA A 446 14.10 6.29 10.51
C ALA A 446 13.44 5.56 11.69
N SER A 447 12.24 6.00 12.10
CA SER A 447 11.42 5.35 13.14
C SER A 447 10.85 4.00 12.72
N GLU A 448 10.76 3.68 11.42
CA GLU A 448 10.23 2.42 10.91
C GLU A 448 11.29 1.30 10.96
N THR A 449 11.81 1.04 12.15
CA THR A 449 12.91 0.10 12.39
C THR A 449 12.50 -1.35 12.14
N VAL A 450 11.26 -1.72 12.47
CA VAL A 450 10.75 -3.08 12.24
C VAL A 450 10.65 -3.40 10.76
N ILE A 451 10.08 -2.49 9.96
CA ILE A 451 9.93 -2.66 8.51
C ILE A 451 11.32 -2.84 7.90
N ARG A 452 12.24 -1.92 8.22
CA ARG A 452 13.64 -1.94 7.73
C ARG A 452 14.39 -3.22 8.12
N ALA A 453 14.25 -3.68 9.36
CA ALA A 453 14.91 -4.90 9.83
C ALA A 453 14.30 -6.18 9.23
N ARG A 454 13.03 -6.12 8.80
CA ARG A 454 12.28 -7.26 8.27
C ARG A 454 12.14 -7.23 6.74
N THR A 455 12.63 -6.21 6.05
CA THR A 455 12.77 -6.25 4.58
C THR A 455 13.75 -7.34 4.20
N THR A 456 13.25 -8.44 3.64
CA THR A 456 14.05 -9.62 3.29
C THR A 456 14.64 -9.52 1.89
N ASN A 457 14.03 -8.71 1.01
CA ASN A 457 14.37 -8.65 -0.39
C ASN A 457 14.33 -7.22 -0.92
N PHE A 458 15.29 -6.91 -1.79
CA PHE A 458 15.29 -5.69 -2.60
C PHE A 458 15.05 -6.07 -4.06
N TYR A 459 14.40 -5.17 -4.80
CA TYR A 459 14.12 -5.40 -6.21
C TYR A 459 15.38 -5.38 -7.08
N GLU A 460 15.50 -6.37 -7.94
CA GLU A 460 16.15 -6.25 -9.23
C GLU A 460 15.17 -5.62 -10.22
N TYR A 461 15.56 -4.47 -10.78
CA TYR A 461 14.75 -3.70 -11.70
C TYR A 461 14.79 -4.24 -13.13
N ASP A 462 13.74 -3.93 -13.90
CA ASP A 462 13.59 -4.24 -15.33
C ASP A 462 13.69 -5.74 -15.67
N LYS A 463 13.35 -6.59 -14.70
CA LYS A 463 13.30 -8.05 -14.83
C LYS A 463 11.93 -8.59 -14.40
N TRP A 464 11.50 -9.64 -15.10
CA TRP A 464 10.32 -10.40 -14.74
C TRP A 464 10.63 -11.38 -13.62
N TYR A 465 9.94 -11.22 -12.49
CA TYR A 465 9.73 -12.25 -11.48
C TYR A 465 8.60 -13.15 -11.97
N ASP A 466 8.94 -14.38 -12.33
CA ASP A 466 7.98 -15.36 -12.85
C ASP A 466 7.45 -16.24 -11.71
N PHE A 467 6.14 -16.16 -11.49
CA PHE A 467 5.39 -16.98 -10.55
C PHE A 467 4.33 -17.83 -11.27
N GLY A 468 4.61 -18.26 -12.50
CA GLY A 468 3.74 -19.13 -13.29
C GLY A 468 2.61 -18.36 -13.97
N ASN A 469 1.38 -18.45 -13.45
CA ASN A 469 0.23 -17.70 -13.99
C ASN A 469 0.29 -16.19 -13.71
N VAL A 470 1.22 -15.74 -12.85
CA VAL A 470 1.49 -14.34 -12.51
C VAL A 470 2.95 -14.04 -12.78
N GLN A 471 3.22 -12.92 -13.46
CA GLN A 471 4.56 -12.38 -13.62
C GLN A 471 4.56 -10.92 -13.21
N ILE A 472 5.58 -10.50 -12.46
CA ILE A 472 5.73 -9.13 -11.98
C ILE A 472 7.03 -8.56 -12.53
N MET A 473 7.01 -7.38 -13.13
CA MET A 473 8.23 -6.62 -13.44
C MET A 473 8.23 -5.35 -12.62
N VAL A 474 9.35 -5.06 -11.95
CA VAL A 474 9.51 -3.85 -11.14
C VAL A 474 10.45 -2.90 -11.88
N ILE A 475 10.04 -1.65 -12.06
CA ILE A 475 10.76 -0.61 -12.79
C ILE A 475 11.03 0.53 -11.81
N TRP A 476 12.29 0.91 -11.62
CA TRP A 476 12.63 2.07 -10.79
C TRP A 476 12.33 3.35 -11.54
N ALA A 477 11.41 4.18 -11.04
CA ALA A 477 11.22 5.53 -11.57
C ALA A 477 11.02 6.51 -10.40
N PRO A 478 12.11 7.12 -9.92
CA PRO A 478 12.06 8.00 -8.77
C PRO A 478 11.27 9.27 -9.05
N GLY A 479 10.77 9.89 -7.99
CA GLY A 479 10.04 11.15 -8.09
C GLY A 479 9.28 11.44 -6.82
N HIS A 480 8.13 10.80 -6.65
CA HIS A 480 7.32 10.95 -5.44
C HIS A 480 8.10 10.56 -4.17
N THR A 481 8.92 9.52 -4.29
CA THR A 481 9.99 9.17 -3.35
C THR A 481 11.27 8.83 -4.12
N PRO A 482 12.45 8.81 -3.46
CA PRO A 482 13.70 8.36 -4.07
C PRO A 482 13.65 6.92 -4.61
N GLY A 483 12.87 6.05 -3.99
CA GLY A 483 12.74 4.64 -4.34
C GLY A 483 11.36 4.27 -4.88
N THR A 484 10.61 5.22 -5.45
CA THR A 484 9.34 4.90 -6.12
C THR A 484 9.56 3.85 -7.19
N THR A 485 8.75 2.79 -7.14
CA THR A 485 8.75 1.73 -8.14
C THR A 485 7.42 1.62 -8.85
N ASN A 486 7.49 1.39 -10.15
CA ASN A 486 6.35 1.03 -10.97
C ASN A 486 6.37 -0.47 -11.19
N MET A 487 5.20 -1.08 -11.35
CA MET A 487 5.10 -2.51 -11.54
C MET A 487 4.23 -2.83 -12.75
N LEU A 488 4.61 -3.88 -13.48
CA LEU A 488 3.75 -4.54 -14.43
C LEU A 488 3.30 -5.87 -13.87
N PHE A 489 1.99 -6.13 -13.85
CA PHE A 489 1.44 -7.43 -13.53
C PHE A 489 0.97 -8.09 -14.81
N ARG A 490 1.63 -9.16 -15.24
CA ARG A 490 1.09 -10.05 -16.27
C ARG A 490 0.38 -11.20 -15.59
N VAL A 491 -0.94 -11.23 -15.74
CA VAL A 491 -1.80 -12.19 -15.04
C VAL A 491 -2.58 -13.01 -16.07
N LYS A 492 -2.57 -14.34 -15.90
CA LYS A 492 -3.29 -15.25 -16.77
C LYS A 492 -4.74 -15.36 -16.32
N ASN A 493 -5.69 -15.09 -17.22
CA ASN A 493 -7.08 -15.39 -16.99
C ASN A 493 -7.34 -16.89 -17.23
N PRO A 494 -7.78 -17.66 -16.23
CA PRO A 494 -8.09 -19.08 -16.42
C PRO A 494 -9.31 -19.30 -17.33
N GLY A 495 -10.19 -18.31 -17.48
CA GLY A 495 -11.40 -18.43 -18.29
C GLY A 495 -11.13 -18.53 -19.79
N ASP A 496 -10.09 -17.86 -20.30
CA ASP A 496 -9.71 -17.88 -21.72
C ASP A 496 -8.25 -18.28 -21.99
N GLY A 497 -7.46 -18.47 -20.92
CA GLY A 497 -6.07 -18.88 -20.98
C GLY A 497 -5.06 -17.78 -21.36
N LYS A 498 -5.51 -16.53 -21.53
CA LYS A 498 -4.65 -15.42 -21.99
C LYS A 498 -4.02 -14.66 -20.84
N PHE A 499 -2.85 -14.09 -21.09
CA PHE A 499 -2.24 -13.11 -20.19
C PHE A 499 -2.75 -11.71 -20.49
N TYR A 500 -3.01 -10.95 -19.43
CA TYR A 500 -3.33 -9.54 -19.45
C TYR A 500 -2.29 -8.77 -18.63
N THR A 501 -1.89 -7.61 -19.11
CA THR A 501 -0.86 -6.77 -18.48
C THR A 501 -1.51 -5.57 -17.80
N PHE A 502 -1.27 -5.40 -16.50
CA PHE A 502 -1.71 -4.26 -15.71
C PHE A 502 -0.52 -3.39 -15.35
N GLY A 503 -0.64 -2.08 -15.58
CA GLY A 503 0.37 -1.09 -15.23
C GLY A 503 0.04 -0.44 -13.90
N TYR A 504 0.95 -0.54 -12.94
CA TYR A 504 0.86 0.04 -11.61
C TYR A 504 1.90 1.14 -11.43
N HIS A 505 1.44 2.37 -11.20
CA HIS A 505 2.34 3.48 -10.93
C HIS A 505 2.46 3.74 -9.43
N GLY A 506 3.53 3.24 -8.81
CA GLY A 506 3.66 3.16 -7.36
C GLY A 506 4.22 4.41 -6.67
N GLY A 507 4.04 5.58 -7.25
CA GLY A 507 4.38 6.85 -6.60
C GLY A 507 3.92 8.00 -7.48
N TYR A 508 2.61 8.08 -7.69
CA TYR A 508 1.98 8.95 -8.69
C TYR A 508 1.57 10.33 -8.13
N GLY A 509 1.69 10.55 -6.81
CA GLY A 509 1.36 11.82 -6.17
C GLY A 509 2.39 12.92 -6.45
N VAL A 510 1.94 14.15 -6.63
CA VAL A 510 2.83 15.33 -6.81
C VAL A 510 3.22 15.99 -5.48
N ASN A 511 2.75 15.46 -4.36
CA ASN A 511 3.01 16.03 -3.03
C ASN A 511 4.51 16.10 -2.76
N GLY A 512 5.02 17.29 -2.44
CA GLY A 512 6.46 17.54 -2.27
C GLY A 512 7.22 17.84 -3.56
N LEU A 513 6.55 17.76 -4.72
CA LEU A 513 7.09 18.05 -6.05
C LEU A 513 6.40 19.22 -6.74
N GLU A 514 5.52 19.97 -6.09
CA GLU A 514 4.71 21.04 -6.70
C GLU A 514 5.56 22.20 -7.22
N LYS A 515 6.69 22.45 -6.57
CA LYS A 515 7.66 23.50 -6.93
C LYS A 515 9.10 23.04 -6.67
N PRO A 516 10.09 23.59 -7.38
CA PRO A 516 11.48 23.24 -7.13
C PRO A 516 11.92 23.71 -5.74
N THR A 517 12.59 22.83 -5.02
CA THR A 517 13.23 23.08 -3.72
C THR A 517 14.62 22.48 -3.72
N ALA A 518 15.44 22.84 -2.74
CA ALA A 518 16.76 22.24 -2.58
C ALA A 518 16.70 20.70 -2.54
N ALA A 519 15.69 20.10 -1.91
CA ALA A 519 15.63 18.65 -1.70
C ALA A 519 15.10 17.85 -2.91
N ASN A 520 14.29 18.45 -3.78
CA ASN A 520 13.49 17.70 -4.77
C ASN A 520 13.93 17.88 -6.22
N GLY A 521 15.02 18.60 -6.50
CA GLY A 521 15.41 18.94 -7.88
C GLY A 521 15.50 17.69 -8.77
N TRP A 522 16.35 16.73 -8.40
CA TRP A 522 16.52 15.51 -9.18
C TRP A 522 15.23 14.66 -9.22
N LEU A 523 14.46 14.62 -8.13
CA LEU A 523 13.19 13.91 -8.06
C LEU A 523 12.19 14.47 -9.08
N ARG A 524 12.12 15.79 -9.28
CA ARG A 524 11.24 16.40 -10.27
C ARG A 524 11.61 16.00 -11.70
N LEU A 525 12.90 15.98 -12.03
CA LEU A 525 13.39 15.50 -13.33
C LEU A 525 13.14 13.99 -13.49
N GLY A 526 13.43 13.20 -12.45
CA GLY A 526 13.18 11.77 -12.40
C GLY A 526 11.70 11.44 -12.61
N PHE A 527 10.80 12.24 -12.03
CA PHE A 527 9.36 12.06 -12.16
C PHE A 527 8.88 12.27 -13.60
N GLN A 528 9.30 13.37 -14.24
CA GLN A 528 9.02 13.61 -15.67
C GLN A 528 9.61 12.50 -16.56
N HIS A 529 10.87 12.11 -16.28
CA HIS A 529 11.57 11.07 -17.02
C HIS A 529 10.84 9.73 -16.90
N GLY A 530 10.47 9.32 -15.69
CA GLY A 530 9.78 8.07 -15.40
C GLY A 530 8.49 7.91 -16.19
N PHE A 531 7.64 8.93 -16.22
CA PHE A 531 6.41 8.89 -17.03
C PHE A 531 6.72 8.73 -18.53
N SER A 532 7.68 9.51 -19.03
CA SER A 532 8.05 9.47 -20.44
C SER A 532 8.65 8.11 -20.80
N TYR A 533 9.52 7.56 -19.95
CA TYR A 533 10.15 6.26 -20.09
C TYR A 533 9.10 5.15 -20.14
N LEU A 534 8.17 5.12 -19.18
CA LEU A 534 7.08 4.15 -19.17
C LEU A 534 6.21 4.28 -20.42
N GLN A 535 5.79 5.49 -20.81
CA GLN A 535 5.04 5.71 -22.06
C GLN A 535 5.80 5.25 -23.30
N ASN A 536 7.14 5.16 -23.28
CA ASN A 536 7.93 4.78 -24.44
C ASN A 536 8.30 3.29 -24.48
N MET A 537 8.54 2.68 -23.32
CA MET A 537 9.20 1.39 -23.21
C MET A 537 8.24 0.23 -22.91
N ILE A 538 7.03 0.51 -22.44
CA ILE A 538 6.08 -0.52 -22.02
C ILE A 538 4.73 -0.37 -22.70
N ASP A 539 4.17 -1.51 -23.08
CA ASP A 539 2.78 -1.64 -23.52
C ASP A 539 1.99 -2.39 -22.44
N VAL A 540 0.82 -1.85 -22.12
CA VAL A 540 -0.01 -2.32 -21.01
C VAL A 540 -1.46 -2.39 -21.48
N ASP A 541 -2.18 -3.44 -21.06
CA ASP A 541 -3.59 -3.60 -21.39
C ASP A 541 -4.47 -2.74 -20.49
N PHE A 542 -4.23 -2.71 -19.18
CA PHE A 542 -5.12 -2.03 -18.22
C PHE A 542 -4.38 -1.27 -17.13
N VAL A 543 -5.07 -0.32 -16.52
CA VAL A 543 -4.54 0.46 -15.40
C VAL A 543 -4.84 -0.23 -14.06
N SER A 544 -3.86 -0.26 -13.19
CA SER A 544 -3.98 -0.68 -11.79
C SER A 544 -3.45 0.45 -10.90
N PRO A 545 -4.27 1.43 -10.51
CA PRO A 545 -3.76 2.59 -9.77
C PRO A 545 -3.32 2.23 -8.36
N GLN A 546 -2.45 3.06 -7.78
CA GLN A 546 -2.11 3.01 -6.35
C GLN A 546 -3.09 3.79 -5.47
N HIS A 547 -3.74 4.83 -6.01
CA HIS A 547 -4.86 5.53 -5.38
C HIS A 547 -6.04 5.64 -6.32
N THR A 548 -7.23 5.52 -5.75
CA THR A 548 -8.50 5.51 -6.49
C THR A 548 -8.86 6.88 -7.10
N ASN A 549 -8.28 7.97 -6.61
CA ASN A 549 -8.44 9.32 -7.18
C ASN A 549 -7.50 9.62 -8.36
N GLN A 550 -6.65 8.66 -8.73
CA GLN A 550 -5.71 8.79 -9.85
C GLN A 550 -6.23 8.08 -11.10
N TYR A 551 -6.96 6.99 -10.88
CA TYR A 551 -7.72 6.29 -11.91
C TYR A 551 -8.95 5.64 -11.24
N PRO A 552 -10.14 5.69 -11.88
CA PRO A 552 -11.44 5.43 -11.26
C PRO A 552 -11.75 3.94 -11.07
N ILE A 553 -10.82 3.15 -10.54
CA ILE A 553 -10.95 1.68 -10.52
C ILE A 553 -12.13 1.19 -9.68
N VAL A 554 -12.40 1.86 -8.56
CA VAL A 554 -13.50 1.52 -7.67
C VAL A 554 -14.83 1.98 -8.27
N GLU A 555 -14.89 3.16 -8.90
CA GLU A 555 -16.07 3.57 -9.67
C GLU A 555 -16.41 2.61 -10.80
N VAL A 556 -15.41 2.13 -11.54
CA VAL A 556 -15.60 1.15 -12.61
C VAL A 556 -16.23 -0.13 -12.06
N TYR A 557 -15.70 -0.65 -10.95
CA TYR A 557 -16.28 -1.84 -10.32
C TYR A 557 -17.70 -1.59 -9.81
N GLN A 558 -17.95 -0.47 -9.14
CA GLN A 558 -19.27 -0.16 -8.60
C GLN A 558 -20.31 0.06 -9.71
N ALA A 559 -19.90 0.63 -10.85
CA ALA A 559 -20.72 0.74 -12.04
C ALA A 559 -21.01 -0.63 -12.69
N LEU A 560 -20.01 -1.51 -12.78
CA LEU A 560 -20.16 -2.89 -13.23
C LEU A 560 -21.13 -3.67 -12.32
N LYS A 561 -20.94 -3.58 -11.00
CA LYS A 561 -21.79 -4.25 -10.01
C LYS A 561 -23.25 -3.79 -10.16
N ALA A 562 -23.47 -2.49 -10.35
CA ALA A 562 -24.78 -2.00 -10.68
C ALA A 562 -25.27 -2.60 -12.01
N TYR A 563 -24.50 -2.56 -13.10
CA TYR A 563 -24.90 -3.16 -14.38
C TYR A 563 -25.37 -4.62 -14.23
N ASN A 564 -24.57 -5.46 -13.58
CA ASN A 564 -24.85 -6.89 -13.38
C ASN A 564 -26.05 -7.17 -12.46
N ARG A 565 -26.36 -6.26 -11.54
CA ARG A 565 -27.52 -6.39 -10.65
C ARG A 565 -28.83 -5.98 -11.30
N ASP A 566 -28.79 -5.33 -12.46
CA ASP A 566 -30.00 -5.02 -13.21
C ASP A 566 -30.66 -6.32 -13.69
N PRO A 567 -31.94 -6.58 -13.36
CA PRO A 567 -32.67 -7.71 -13.92
C PRO A 567 -32.66 -7.72 -15.46
N ALA A 568 -32.58 -6.54 -16.10
CA ALA A 568 -32.48 -6.42 -17.55
C ALA A 568 -31.18 -7.01 -18.13
N ASN A 569 -30.12 -7.13 -17.32
CA ASN A 569 -28.81 -7.62 -17.71
C ASN A 569 -28.51 -9.04 -17.20
N ALA A 570 -29.45 -9.72 -16.53
CA ALA A 570 -29.22 -11.03 -15.92
C ALA A 570 -28.71 -12.11 -16.90
N GLY A 571 -29.04 -12.00 -18.19
CA GLY A 571 -28.58 -12.92 -19.24
C GLY A 571 -27.22 -12.58 -19.86
N ARG A 572 -26.58 -11.48 -19.45
CA ARG A 572 -25.29 -11.01 -20.00
C ARG A 572 -24.45 -10.33 -18.91
N PRO A 573 -24.04 -11.05 -17.85
CA PRO A 573 -23.15 -10.49 -16.86
C PRO A 573 -21.80 -10.16 -17.48
N LEU A 574 -21.23 -9.03 -17.08
CA LEU A 574 -19.90 -8.58 -17.46
C LEU A 574 -18.89 -8.84 -16.34
N THR A 575 -17.62 -8.91 -16.69
CA THR A 575 -16.49 -9.01 -15.76
C THR A 575 -15.76 -7.67 -15.64
N MET A 576 -14.79 -7.57 -14.72
CA MET A 576 -13.93 -6.39 -14.65
C MET A 576 -13.12 -6.17 -15.94
N LEU A 577 -12.72 -7.25 -16.64
CA LEU A 577 -12.04 -7.13 -17.93
C LEU A 577 -12.94 -6.52 -19.02
N ASP A 578 -14.25 -6.76 -18.97
CA ASP A 578 -15.21 -6.13 -19.89
C ASP A 578 -15.50 -4.66 -19.52
N ALA A 579 -15.40 -4.33 -18.23
CA ALA A 579 -15.65 -2.99 -17.71
C ALA A 579 -14.47 -2.04 -17.94
N LEU A 580 -13.25 -2.57 -17.90
CA LEU A 580 -12.02 -1.82 -18.13
C LEU A 580 -11.82 -1.49 -19.61
N ALA A 581 -11.41 -0.26 -19.89
CA ALA A 581 -10.98 0.17 -21.20
C ALA A 581 -9.45 0.07 -21.29
N SER A 582 -8.95 -0.59 -22.34
CA SER A 582 -7.50 -0.63 -22.58
C SER A 582 -6.97 0.62 -23.27
N ARG A 583 -7.81 1.22 -24.12
CA ARG A 583 -7.53 2.47 -24.82
C ARG A 583 -8.54 3.54 -24.43
N VAL A 584 -8.07 4.78 -24.44
CA VAL A 584 -8.95 5.95 -24.28
C VAL A 584 -9.96 5.91 -25.43
N PHE A 585 -11.24 5.80 -25.08
CA PHE A 585 -12.32 5.54 -26.04
C PHE A 585 -12.38 6.60 -27.16
N ASP A 586 -12.23 7.87 -26.79
CA ASP A 586 -12.23 9.02 -27.72
C ASP A 586 -10.82 9.39 -28.23
N SER A 587 -9.82 8.50 -28.09
CA SER A 587 -8.46 8.77 -28.58
C SER A 587 -8.45 8.97 -30.09
N ALA A 588 -7.62 9.91 -30.54
CA ALA A 588 -7.36 10.11 -31.96
C ALA A 588 -6.83 8.82 -32.58
N LYS A 589 -7.17 8.54 -33.83
CA LYS A 589 -6.87 7.25 -34.46
C LYS A 589 -5.84 7.38 -35.58
N VAL A 590 -4.86 6.50 -35.58
CA VAL A 590 -3.91 6.30 -36.69
C VAL A 590 -4.03 4.86 -37.16
N GLY A 591 -4.29 4.66 -38.47
CA GLY A 591 -4.55 3.32 -39.01
C GLY A 591 -5.76 2.62 -38.39
N GLY A 592 -6.74 3.37 -37.86
CA GLY A 592 -7.92 2.82 -37.20
C GLY A 592 -7.76 2.47 -35.71
N VAL A 593 -6.54 2.55 -35.18
CA VAL A 593 -6.22 2.27 -33.77
C VAL A 593 -6.08 3.59 -33.01
N GLY A 594 -6.73 3.70 -31.84
CA GLY A 594 -6.57 4.86 -30.97
C GLY A 594 -5.12 4.98 -30.51
N VAL A 595 -4.50 6.16 -30.62
CA VAL A 595 -3.06 6.35 -30.36
C VAL A 595 -2.69 6.21 -28.88
N MET A 596 -3.67 6.36 -27.98
CA MET A 596 -3.44 6.41 -26.54
C MET A 596 -4.14 5.25 -25.79
N SER A 597 -3.36 4.52 -25.00
CA SER A 597 -3.87 3.59 -23.98
C SER A 597 -4.39 4.35 -22.74
N GLU A 598 -5.25 3.74 -21.93
CA GLU A 598 -5.64 4.33 -20.64
C GLU A 598 -4.46 4.45 -19.67
N PHE A 599 -3.48 3.55 -19.76
CA PHE A 599 -2.28 3.64 -18.94
C PHE A 599 -1.40 4.83 -19.36
N GLU A 600 -1.15 5.03 -20.66
CA GLU A 600 -0.45 6.22 -21.14
C GLU A 600 -1.21 7.51 -20.79
N ASN A 601 -2.54 7.50 -20.82
CA ASN A 601 -3.39 8.60 -20.39
C ASN A 601 -3.20 8.91 -18.91
N GLN A 602 -3.17 7.88 -18.07
CA GLN A 602 -2.83 8.05 -16.67
C GLN A 602 -1.43 8.67 -16.52
N LEU A 603 -0.40 8.14 -17.16
CA LEU A 603 0.96 8.72 -17.06
C LEU A 603 1.00 10.18 -17.54
N GLU A 604 0.26 10.50 -18.61
CA GLU A 604 0.20 11.84 -19.19
C GLU A 604 -0.35 12.87 -18.23
N LYS A 605 -1.42 12.53 -17.49
CA LYS A 605 -2.01 13.41 -16.45
C LYS A 605 -0.95 13.99 -15.51
N ARG A 606 0.06 13.19 -15.13
CA ARG A 606 1.09 13.62 -14.18
C ARG A 606 2.32 14.18 -14.82
N ARG A 607 2.74 13.64 -15.97
CA ARG A 607 3.77 14.28 -16.78
C ARG A 607 3.37 15.72 -17.09
N SER A 608 2.12 15.98 -17.46
CA SER A 608 1.65 17.34 -17.75
C SER A 608 1.69 18.25 -16.52
N VAL A 609 1.36 17.74 -15.34
CA VAL A 609 1.37 18.50 -14.08
C VAL A 609 2.78 18.95 -13.72
N ILE A 610 3.77 18.07 -13.82
CA ILE A 610 5.15 18.40 -13.45
C ILE A 610 5.86 19.24 -14.53
N SER A 611 5.55 19.01 -15.82
CA SER A 611 6.31 19.57 -16.93
C SER A 611 5.78 20.90 -17.47
N TYR A 612 4.46 21.03 -17.65
CA TYR A 612 3.90 22.05 -18.54
C TYR A 612 3.43 23.32 -17.83
N ALA A 613 3.70 24.48 -18.42
CA ALA A 613 3.27 25.79 -17.93
C ALA A 613 1.74 25.94 -17.83
N ALA A 614 0.99 25.16 -18.62
CA ALA A 614 -0.48 25.11 -18.52
C ALA A 614 -0.95 24.69 -17.13
N SER A 615 -0.20 23.81 -16.46
CA SER A 615 -0.52 23.34 -15.11
C SER A 615 -0.34 24.43 -14.05
N ASP A 616 0.60 25.35 -14.24
CA ASP A 616 0.80 26.51 -13.37
C ASP A 616 -0.37 27.49 -13.47
N THR A 617 -0.96 27.59 -14.67
CA THR A 617 -2.17 28.38 -14.92
C THR A 617 -3.39 27.74 -14.28
N ALA A 618 -3.50 26.40 -14.35
CA ALA A 618 -4.59 25.64 -13.76
C ALA A 618 -4.53 25.61 -12.22
N ASN A 619 -3.33 25.67 -11.63
CA ASN A 619 -3.14 25.72 -10.18
C ASN A 619 -1.99 26.68 -9.82
N PRO A 620 -2.28 27.83 -9.18
CA PRO A 620 -1.27 28.85 -8.89
C PRO A 620 -0.22 28.42 -7.87
N ASN A 621 -0.40 27.27 -7.19
CA ASN A 621 0.61 26.69 -6.30
C ASN A 621 1.66 25.86 -7.05
N TYR A 622 1.38 25.47 -8.29
CA TYR A 622 2.30 24.70 -9.11
C TYR A 622 3.32 25.59 -9.79
N ARG A 623 4.53 25.03 -9.94
CA ARG A 623 5.65 25.60 -10.65
C ARG A 623 6.25 24.48 -11.48
N SER A 624 5.86 24.41 -12.73
CA SER A 624 6.28 23.40 -13.70
C SER A 624 7.77 23.52 -14.05
N ILE A 625 8.31 22.46 -14.66
CA ILE A 625 9.69 22.47 -15.15
C ILE A 625 9.87 23.53 -16.26
N GLU A 626 8.89 23.72 -17.15
CA GLU A 626 8.93 24.76 -18.19
C GLU A 626 9.10 26.17 -17.64
N THR A 627 8.46 26.52 -16.53
CA THR A 627 8.51 27.89 -15.99
C THR A 627 9.60 28.08 -14.94
N SER A 628 9.97 27.02 -14.23
CA SER A 628 10.68 27.14 -12.95
C SER A 628 11.85 26.17 -12.80
N GLY A 629 12.01 25.21 -13.71
CA GLY A 629 12.99 24.14 -13.59
C GLY A 629 12.65 23.13 -12.47
N PRO A 630 13.65 22.40 -11.95
CA PRO A 630 15.07 22.47 -12.32
C PRO A 630 15.31 22.17 -13.79
N PHE A 631 16.42 22.67 -14.34
CA PHE A 631 16.81 22.38 -15.70
C PHE A 631 17.93 21.35 -15.70
N LYS A 632 18.02 20.54 -16.75
CA LYS A 632 19.15 19.63 -16.94
C LYS A 632 20.45 20.46 -17.04
N PRO A 633 21.53 20.10 -16.32
CA PRO A 633 22.79 20.85 -16.30
C PRO A 633 23.28 21.26 -17.69
N GLY A 634 23.59 22.55 -17.86
CA GLY A 634 24.06 23.10 -19.13
C GLY A 634 22.95 23.38 -20.16
N ARG A 635 21.68 23.12 -19.81
CA ARG A 635 20.52 23.41 -20.67
C ARG A 635 19.66 24.56 -20.14
N GLU A 636 20.13 25.37 -19.19
CA GLU A 636 19.36 26.47 -18.58
C GLU A 636 18.86 27.50 -19.61
N ALA A 637 19.57 27.65 -20.73
CA ALA A 637 19.20 28.51 -21.86
C ALA A 637 18.57 27.74 -23.05
N GLY A 638 18.33 26.43 -22.90
CA GLY A 638 18.03 25.51 -24.00
C GLY A 638 19.27 25.17 -24.83
N LEU A 639 19.09 24.34 -25.84
CA LEU A 639 20.13 23.97 -26.82
C LEU A 639 19.64 24.31 -28.23
N THR A 640 20.53 24.83 -29.06
CA THR A 640 20.20 25.16 -30.46
C THR A 640 21.01 24.27 -31.40
N SER A 641 20.32 23.59 -32.32
CA SER A 641 20.94 22.72 -33.34
C SER A 641 21.96 21.72 -32.76
N VAL A 642 21.61 21.09 -31.63
CA VAL A 642 22.43 20.05 -31.02
C VAL A 642 22.32 18.78 -31.85
N SER A 643 23.46 18.12 -32.08
CA SER A 643 23.48 16.82 -32.75
C SER A 643 22.85 15.75 -31.86
N ALA A 644 22.11 14.83 -32.46
CA ALA A 644 21.49 13.72 -31.76
C ALA A 644 21.42 12.48 -32.65
N THR A 645 21.30 11.31 -32.03
CA THR A 645 21.03 10.05 -32.73
C THR A 645 19.69 9.49 -32.27
N ILE A 646 18.77 9.30 -33.21
CA ILE A 646 17.48 8.67 -32.94
C ILE A 646 17.68 7.18 -32.65
N LEU A 647 17.07 6.67 -31.58
CA LEU A 647 17.26 5.28 -31.12
C LEU A 647 16.04 4.38 -31.32
N ASP A 648 14.87 4.95 -31.61
CA ASP A 648 13.63 4.23 -31.89
C ASP A 648 12.88 4.81 -33.10
N GLY A 649 11.63 4.38 -33.31
CA GLY A 649 10.77 4.89 -34.37
C GLY A 649 10.03 6.18 -34.01
N GLY A 650 10.19 6.69 -32.79
CA GLY A 650 9.29 7.67 -32.18
C GLY A 650 7.85 7.16 -32.04
N ARG A 651 7.02 7.94 -31.34
CA ARG A 651 5.58 7.71 -31.23
C ARG A 651 4.80 8.98 -30.98
N ILE A 652 3.53 8.97 -31.37
CA ILE A 652 2.60 10.06 -31.05
C ILE A 652 2.02 9.81 -29.65
N ILE A 653 2.07 10.85 -28.82
CA ILE A 653 1.36 10.92 -27.53
C ILE A 653 0.27 11.97 -27.67
N GLN A 654 -0.95 11.64 -27.24
CA GLN A 654 -2.06 12.58 -27.12
C GLN A 654 -2.02 13.22 -25.71
N GLY A 655 -2.43 14.47 -25.57
CA GLY A 655 -2.55 15.10 -24.25
C GLY A 655 -3.66 14.43 -23.41
N PHE A 656 -3.59 14.65 -22.09
CA PHE A 656 -4.46 13.97 -21.13
C PHE A 656 -5.96 14.16 -21.43
N ASN A 657 -6.71 13.06 -21.43
CA ASN A 657 -8.16 13.05 -21.49
C ASN A 657 -8.75 12.71 -20.11
N ALA A 658 -9.48 13.66 -19.54
CA ALA A 658 -10.09 13.55 -18.22
C ALA A 658 -11.24 12.53 -18.13
N ALA A 659 -11.85 12.12 -19.26
CA ALA A 659 -12.89 11.10 -19.28
C ALA A 659 -12.29 9.68 -19.26
N GLN A 660 -11.70 9.30 -18.11
CA GLN A 660 -11.00 8.02 -17.95
C GLN A 660 -11.99 6.85 -17.96
N ASN A 661 -11.56 5.71 -18.51
CA ASN A 661 -12.33 4.47 -18.59
C ASN A 661 -13.76 4.65 -19.15
N LYS A 662 -13.89 5.47 -20.20
CA LYS A 662 -15.15 5.61 -20.91
C LYS A 662 -15.53 4.28 -21.57
N ASN A 663 -16.66 3.71 -21.15
CA ASN A 663 -17.15 2.43 -21.63
C ASN A 663 -18.68 2.47 -21.83
N PRO A 664 -19.15 2.70 -23.06
CA PRO A 664 -20.58 2.74 -23.37
C PRO A 664 -21.36 1.44 -23.14
N ALA A 665 -20.68 0.30 -22.93
CA ALA A 665 -21.36 -0.95 -22.58
C ALA A 665 -21.99 -0.92 -21.18
N ILE A 666 -21.50 -0.03 -20.31
CA ILE A 666 -21.99 0.15 -18.93
C ILE A 666 -22.53 1.58 -18.82
N PRO A 667 -23.84 1.79 -18.60
CA PRO A 667 -24.46 3.13 -18.64
C PRO A 667 -23.80 4.17 -17.73
N LEU A 668 -23.38 3.76 -16.53
CA LEU A 668 -22.70 4.64 -15.56
C LEU A 668 -21.27 5.05 -15.99
N LEU A 669 -20.69 4.38 -16.98
CA LEU A 669 -19.36 4.65 -17.54
C LEU A 669 -19.43 5.21 -18.97
N ALA A 670 -20.62 5.46 -19.52
CA ALA A 670 -20.80 5.84 -20.92
C ALA A 670 -20.07 7.14 -21.30
N ASN A 671 -19.84 8.02 -20.33
CA ASN A 671 -19.11 9.29 -20.48
C ASN A 671 -17.72 9.28 -19.84
N GLY A 672 -17.27 8.14 -19.30
CA GLY A 672 -16.05 8.05 -18.49
C GLY A 672 -16.21 8.69 -17.11
N VAL A 673 -15.15 8.61 -16.31
CA VAL A 673 -15.08 9.14 -14.95
C VAL A 673 -13.90 10.10 -14.86
N SER A 674 -14.15 11.30 -14.34
CA SER A 674 -13.13 12.32 -14.10
C SER A 674 -12.93 12.52 -12.60
N SER A 675 -11.68 12.46 -12.16
CA SER A 675 -11.32 12.57 -10.73
C SER A 675 -11.32 14.03 -10.27
N ALA A 676 -12.08 14.37 -9.22
CA ALA A 676 -12.24 15.76 -8.77
C ALA A 676 -11.17 16.24 -7.78
N SER A 677 -10.55 15.35 -7.01
CA SER A 677 -9.63 15.72 -5.91
C SER A 677 -8.18 15.94 -6.35
N ASP A 678 -7.90 15.77 -7.63
CA ASP A 678 -6.55 15.69 -8.16
C ASP A 678 -6.39 16.64 -9.33
N THR A 679 -5.70 17.77 -9.15
CA THR A 679 -5.64 18.82 -10.18
C THR A 679 -4.80 18.40 -11.39
N PHE A 680 -5.29 18.70 -12.59
CA PHE A 680 -4.65 18.40 -13.86
C PHE A 680 -5.04 19.43 -14.93
N THR A 681 -4.36 19.36 -16.07
CA THR A 681 -4.76 20.06 -17.30
C THR A 681 -5.40 19.04 -18.26
N ASN A 682 -6.65 19.25 -18.64
CA ASN A 682 -7.33 18.42 -19.64
C ASN A 682 -7.00 18.96 -21.05
N ASP A 683 -6.29 18.17 -21.85
CA ASP A 683 -5.81 18.57 -23.18
C ASP A 683 -5.94 17.46 -24.23
N PRO A 684 -7.16 16.93 -24.48
CA PRO A 684 -7.33 15.81 -25.40
C PRO A 684 -7.09 16.18 -26.87
N THR A 685 -6.86 17.46 -27.20
CA THR A 685 -6.56 17.92 -28.57
C THR A 685 -5.08 18.24 -28.77
N GLY A 686 -4.26 18.19 -27.70
CA GLY A 686 -2.82 18.32 -27.78
C GLY A 686 -2.17 17.05 -28.30
N PHE A 687 -1.14 17.21 -29.13
CA PHE A 687 -0.34 16.10 -29.62
C PHE A 687 1.13 16.37 -29.41
N TYR A 688 1.90 15.31 -29.28
CA TYR A 688 3.33 15.36 -29.10
C TYR A 688 3.98 14.20 -29.85
N VAL A 689 5.20 14.40 -30.33
CA VAL A 689 6.04 13.30 -30.78
C VAL A 689 7.09 13.04 -29.71
N GLN A 690 7.08 11.82 -29.16
CA GLN A 690 8.03 11.35 -28.19
C GLN A 690 9.03 10.40 -28.87
N VAL A 691 10.30 10.51 -28.52
CA VAL A 691 11.39 9.79 -29.17
C VAL A 691 12.46 9.40 -28.15
N TYR A 692 12.98 8.18 -28.28
CA TYR A 692 14.17 7.76 -27.56
C TYR A 692 15.41 8.22 -28.34
N VAL A 693 16.27 9.00 -27.70
CA VAL A 693 17.31 9.78 -28.39
C VAL A 693 18.58 9.88 -27.55
N ASP A 694 19.72 9.78 -28.23
CA ASP A 694 21.04 10.05 -27.67
C ASP A 694 21.47 11.47 -28.09
N VAL A 695 21.32 12.43 -27.17
CA VAL A 695 21.68 13.83 -27.38
C VAL A 695 23.19 14.01 -27.18
N LYS A 696 23.87 14.58 -28.17
CA LYS A 696 25.33 14.78 -28.16
C LYS A 696 25.70 16.15 -27.59
N ASP A 697 25.14 16.51 -26.44
CA ASP A 697 25.63 17.66 -25.68
C ASP A 697 26.80 17.23 -24.77
N ALA A 698 27.66 18.16 -24.40
CA ALA A 698 28.87 17.86 -23.60
C ALA A 698 28.64 17.99 -22.08
N GLY A 699 27.47 18.47 -21.66
CA GLY A 699 27.22 18.97 -20.31
C GLY A 699 26.38 18.04 -19.45
N TYR A 700 25.40 17.37 -20.07
CA TYR A 700 24.45 16.54 -19.35
C TYR A 700 24.84 15.07 -19.35
N LYS A 701 24.79 14.45 -18.16
CA LYS A 701 25.24 13.08 -17.92
C LYS A 701 24.14 12.19 -17.32
N GLY A 702 22.87 12.58 -17.49
CA GLY A 702 21.72 11.84 -16.97
C GLY A 702 21.51 11.94 -15.45
N TYR A 703 22.09 12.94 -14.79
CA TYR A 703 21.91 13.19 -13.35
C TYR A 703 21.95 14.68 -13.02
N LEU A 704 21.45 15.06 -11.85
CA LEU A 704 21.58 16.40 -11.28
C LEU A 704 22.76 16.42 -10.28
N PRO A 705 23.79 17.27 -10.46
CA PRO A 705 24.90 17.36 -9.52
C PRO A 705 24.49 17.92 -8.15
N GLU A 706 25.09 17.39 -7.08
CA GLU A 706 24.97 17.95 -5.74
C GLU A 706 25.57 19.36 -5.71
N GLY A 707 24.85 20.31 -5.10
CA GLY A 707 25.30 21.70 -4.99
C GLY A 707 25.14 22.52 -6.26
N LEU A 708 24.49 21.99 -7.31
CA LEU A 708 24.18 22.77 -8.50
C LEU A 708 23.27 23.95 -8.12
N VAL A 709 23.71 25.16 -8.47
CA VAL A 709 22.94 26.39 -8.26
C VAL A 709 22.32 26.81 -9.58
N GLN A 710 21.00 26.88 -9.65
CA GLN A 710 20.28 27.40 -10.83
C GLN A 710 19.30 28.49 -10.41
N PHE A 711 19.19 29.52 -11.25
CA PHE A 711 18.10 30.49 -11.15
C PHE A 711 16.79 29.83 -11.58
N SER A 712 15.77 29.89 -10.73
CA SER A 712 14.41 29.41 -11.03
C SER A 712 13.54 30.60 -11.45
N PRO A 713 13.19 30.73 -12.75
CA PRO A 713 12.49 31.93 -13.24
C PRO A 713 11.13 32.12 -12.60
N GLY A 714 10.30 31.07 -12.51
CA GLY A 714 8.97 31.14 -11.90
C GLY A 714 8.97 31.28 -10.37
N LEU A 715 10.12 31.17 -9.70
CA LEU A 715 10.30 31.53 -8.29
C LEU A 715 10.98 32.89 -8.09
N GLY A 716 11.66 33.41 -9.11
CA GLY A 716 12.45 34.64 -9.02
C GLY A 716 13.67 34.54 -8.09
N THR A 717 14.18 33.33 -7.83
CA THR A 717 15.33 33.10 -6.93
C THR A 717 16.20 31.94 -7.40
N SER A 718 17.45 31.90 -6.95
CA SER A 718 18.34 30.76 -7.16
C SER A 718 18.12 29.66 -6.13
N VAL A 719 18.19 28.41 -6.57
CA VAL A 719 18.07 27.22 -5.73
C VAL A 719 19.36 26.42 -5.83
N THR A 720 19.91 26.02 -4.69
CA THR A 720 21.02 25.06 -4.60
C THR A 720 20.45 23.67 -4.39
N TYR A 721 20.56 22.80 -5.39
CA TYR A 721 19.93 21.48 -5.35
C TYR A 721 20.78 20.42 -4.65
N LYS A 722 20.08 19.53 -3.96
CA LYS A 722 20.53 18.16 -3.73
C LYS A 722 20.58 17.42 -5.06
N GLY A 723 21.69 16.74 -5.29
CA GLY A 723 21.91 15.96 -6.50
C GLY A 723 21.21 14.62 -6.44
N GLY A 724 21.12 13.95 -7.59
CA GLY A 724 20.57 12.61 -7.70
C GLY A 724 20.45 12.15 -9.16
N PRO A 725 20.19 10.85 -9.39
CA PRO A 725 20.13 10.29 -10.73
C PRO A 725 18.85 10.69 -11.46
N VAL A 726 18.87 10.71 -12.79
CA VAL A 726 17.69 10.93 -13.64
C VAL A 726 17.61 9.80 -14.67
N GLU A 727 18.08 9.97 -15.91
CA GLU A 727 18.15 8.90 -16.92
C GLU A 727 19.22 7.85 -16.61
N SER A 728 20.20 8.21 -15.79
CA SER A 728 21.34 7.34 -15.46
C SER A 728 20.91 6.02 -14.82
N ILE A 729 19.72 5.98 -14.19
CA ILE A 729 19.12 4.77 -13.60
C ILE A 729 18.78 3.67 -14.61
N HIS A 730 18.47 4.02 -15.86
CA HIS A 730 18.11 3.07 -16.92
C HIS A 730 19.23 2.88 -17.96
N ALA A 731 20.34 3.60 -17.82
CA ALA A 731 21.46 3.49 -18.73
C ALA A 731 22.41 2.36 -18.34
N ALA A 732 23.02 1.72 -19.34
CA ALA A 732 24.07 0.75 -19.10
C ALA A 732 25.24 1.39 -18.34
N ARG A 733 25.93 0.58 -17.52
CA ARG A 733 27.13 1.02 -16.78
C ARG A 733 28.17 1.61 -17.73
N GLY A 734 28.74 2.76 -17.36
CA GLY A 734 29.76 3.45 -18.15
C GLY A 734 29.22 4.22 -19.36
N THR A 735 27.90 4.32 -19.52
CA THR A 735 27.30 5.19 -20.55
C THR A 735 27.56 6.65 -20.20
N PHE A 736 28.28 7.35 -21.07
CA PHE A 736 28.66 8.75 -20.85
C PHE A 736 27.48 9.71 -21.04
N HIS A 737 26.66 9.48 -22.07
CA HIS A 737 25.38 10.18 -22.30
C HIS A 737 24.24 9.17 -22.19
N PRO A 738 23.63 9.00 -21.00
CA PRO A 738 22.40 8.23 -20.86
C PRO A 738 21.37 8.67 -21.89
N PRO A 739 20.86 7.76 -22.73
CA PRO A 739 19.81 8.12 -23.67
C PRO A 739 18.57 8.65 -22.96
N GLU A 740 17.90 9.59 -23.62
CA GLU A 740 16.76 10.31 -23.08
C GLU A 740 15.49 9.93 -23.84
N VAL A 741 14.36 9.92 -23.13
CA VAL A 741 13.06 9.95 -23.79
C VAL A 741 12.62 11.41 -23.83
N LEU A 742 12.77 12.04 -24.98
CA LEU A 742 12.43 13.44 -25.21
C LEU A 742 11.14 13.57 -26.00
N ARG A 743 10.49 14.72 -25.87
CA ARG A 743 9.20 14.98 -26.48
C ARG A 743 9.18 16.36 -27.09
N THR A 744 8.46 16.53 -28.19
CA THR A 744 8.23 17.85 -28.78
C THR A 744 7.47 18.79 -27.85
N GLN A 745 7.61 20.09 -28.07
CA GLN A 745 6.59 21.04 -27.65
C GLN A 745 5.21 20.61 -28.19
N ARG A 746 4.15 21.07 -27.53
CA ARG A 746 2.76 20.75 -27.91
C ARG A 746 2.49 21.13 -29.36
N LEU A 747 2.09 20.14 -30.16
CA LEU A 747 1.64 20.31 -31.54
C LEU A 747 0.14 20.62 -31.57
N GLY A 748 -0.28 21.37 -32.59
CA GLY A 748 -1.67 21.82 -32.73
C GLY A 748 -2.63 20.76 -33.26
N SER A 749 -2.11 19.72 -33.92
CA SER A 749 -2.94 18.71 -34.59
C SER A 749 -2.26 17.34 -34.70
N LEU A 750 -3.07 16.29 -34.91
CA LEU A 750 -2.59 14.95 -35.21
C LEU A 750 -1.79 14.92 -36.52
N ALA A 751 -2.21 15.71 -37.52
CA ALA A 751 -1.55 15.77 -38.82
C ALA A 751 -0.11 16.29 -38.69
N ASP A 752 0.11 17.33 -37.87
CA ASP A 752 1.44 17.85 -37.59
C ASP A 752 2.30 16.80 -36.87
N ALA A 753 1.72 16.09 -35.89
CA ALA A 753 2.42 15.01 -35.20
C ALA A 753 2.80 13.85 -36.13
N GLN A 754 1.94 13.50 -37.09
CA GLN A 754 2.27 12.51 -38.11
C GLN A 754 3.36 13.01 -39.06
N ALA A 755 3.34 14.30 -39.43
CA ALA A 755 4.36 14.91 -40.29
C ALA A 755 5.73 14.93 -39.61
N VAL A 756 5.79 15.26 -38.32
CA VAL A 756 7.02 15.19 -37.51
C VAL A 756 7.49 13.74 -37.38
N LEU A 757 6.61 12.80 -37.00
CA LEU A 757 6.97 11.39 -36.82
C LEU A 757 7.55 10.78 -38.10
N ALA A 758 7.05 11.18 -39.28
CA ALA A 758 7.52 10.70 -40.57
C ALA A 758 8.98 11.08 -40.89
N THR A 759 9.58 12.05 -40.18
CA THR A 759 10.98 12.44 -40.39
C THR A 759 11.97 11.67 -39.50
N ILE A 760 11.45 10.88 -38.56
CA ILE A 760 12.20 10.10 -37.58
C ILE A 760 12.46 8.69 -38.13
N SER A 761 13.68 8.19 -37.93
CA SER A 761 14.01 6.78 -38.16
C SER A 761 15.16 6.35 -37.25
N LYS A 762 15.08 5.13 -36.73
CA LYS A 762 16.10 4.56 -35.83
C LYS A 762 17.48 4.58 -36.51
N GLY A 763 18.48 5.07 -35.79
CA GLY A 763 19.86 5.21 -36.23
C GLY A 763 20.14 6.50 -37.03
N LYS A 764 19.13 7.30 -37.36
CA LYS A 764 19.31 8.56 -38.07
C LYS A 764 20.04 9.56 -37.16
N ALA A 765 21.14 10.10 -37.66
CA ALA A 765 21.77 11.29 -37.08
C ALA A 765 20.97 12.52 -37.51
N VAL A 766 20.65 13.38 -36.56
CA VAL A 766 19.84 14.57 -36.78
C VAL A 766 20.41 15.75 -35.99
N THR A 767 20.03 16.97 -36.35
CA THR A 767 20.08 18.10 -35.43
C THR A 767 18.67 18.46 -34.95
N LEU A 768 18.60 18.90 -33.71
CA LEU A 768 17.36 19.37 -33.08
C LEU A 768 17.67 20.52 -32.11
N SER A 769 16.65 21.25 -31.70
CA SER A 769 16.77 22.28 -30.66
C SER A 769 15.93 21.88 -29.44
N LEU A 770 16.39 22.21 -28.24
CA LEU A 770 15.72 21.91 -26.98
C LEU A 770 15.41 23.20 -26.22
N THR A 771 14.23 23.25 -25.60
CA THR A 771 13.91 24.27 -24.60
C THR A 771 14.71 24.06 -23.31
N PRO A 772 14.71 25.00 -22.35
CA PRO A 772 15.32 24.76 -21.04
C PRO A 772 14.77 23.52 -20.30
N ALA A 773 13.49 23.23 -20.47
CA ALA A 773 12.83 22.04 -19.93
C ALA A 773 13.15 20.74 -20.71
N SER A 774 14.04 20.80 -21.71
CA SER A 774 14.38 19.68 -22.60
C SER A 774 13.20 19.13 -23.40
N GLU A 775 12.23 19.98 -23.74
CA GLU A 775 11.23 19.68 -24.76
C GLU A 775 11.81 20.08 -26.14
N ILE A 776 11.60 19.26 -27.16
CA ILE A 776 12.10 19.46 -28.52
C ILE A 776 11.34 20.62 -29.17
N VAL A 777 12.07 21.64 -29.61
CA VAL A 777 11.50 22.84 -30.21
C VAL A 777 10.84 22.49 -31.54
N VAL A 778 9.62 22.97 -31.74
CA VAL A 778 8.87 22.79 -32.99
C VAL A 778 8.94 24.08 -33.82
N PRO A 779 9.61 24.08 -34.98
CA PRO A 779 9.62 25.23 -35.88
C PRO A 779 8.29 25.39 -36.63
N ALA A 780 8.13 26.50 -37.35
CA ALA A 780 6.90 26.79 -38.11
C ALA A 780 6.58 25.72 -39.18
N ASP A 781 7.62 25.19 -39.84
CA ASP A 781 7.51 23.97 -40.64
C ASP A 781 7.87 22.77 -39.76
N VAL A 782 6.84 22.06 -39.28
CA VAL A 782 7.00 20.97 -38.33
C VAL A 782 7.87 19.81 -38.86
N THR A 783 8.03 19.67 -40.18
CA THR A 783 8.92 18.63 -40.74
C THR A 783 10.40 18.91 -40.45
N GLN A 784 10.74 20.16 -40.10
CA GLN A 784 12.10 20.59 -39.77
C GLN A 784 12.44 20.43 -38.28
N THR A 785 11.60 19.76 -37.49
CA THR A 785 11.89 19.46 -36.07
C THR A 785 13.16 18.61 -35.90
N PHE A 786 13.42 17.69 -36.84
CA PHE A 786 14.62 16.84 -36.88
C PHE A 786 15.31 16.98 -38.25
N GLN A 787 16.43 17.69 -38.30
CA GLN A 787 17.13 18.04 -39.56
C GLN A 787 18.29 17.11 -39.88
#